data_AF-A0A7S3RYM8-F1
#
_entry.id   AF-A0A7S3RYM8-F1
#
_cell.length_a   1.000
_cell.length_b   1.000
_cell.length_c   1.000
_cell.angle_alpha   90.00
_cell.angle_beta   90.00
_cell.angle_gamma   90.00
#
_symmetry.space_group_name_H-M   'P 1'
#
loop_
_entity.id
_entity.type
_entity.pdbx_description
1 polymer ?
#
loop_
_entity_poly.entity_id
_entity_poly.type
_entity_poly.pdbx_seq_one_letter_code
_entity_poly.pdbx_strand_id
1 'polypeptide(L)'
;GGRVGASLEDLTGGYSDKIYLRDGPFLGEKQQQVTPSADVTSGVMWTRLSGLLSAGHLLGATFKKKHAADGEVAALPDDQYRPLVHPVVEMREAEGLQMVRMRVCYGKPGADGRVVPLCQWSGAWSSGSSEWAAQQGPAAALGGAPEDGTFWMTFGDFIAGFTKVYVCRMYEDTSRATLAGEWTQASAGGCISRAPGTRWRCNPQYRLTVASKTSALLALAQPDAELDGNLDSDSYPHAIGLYLLKASSGEGAARRKRYLREEELLGCSRFGKSRQVCFEAELEPGVEYIAVPCTYEPAVQMPFHLSAASPAGCILEPLPASGDWHERGLSGAWSVQAGTAGGCPNNPETWAQNPQFEVRVSAPTTLVAVLSLKVAPAEAVRLQEAHVQLAAEAQKAAAEQRDADAKALQEQTSSLAPAIGLLVFGSGGGLVSGPYEELGPKQVGASQFEIGTQEVSAEVALPAAGAYTLLASTFAPGQEAAFVVALYSTDASITVKQLNGGSVSTGGVDLGDRARPQGIAGPGAGTRSAIEPPAAKHDISKTREELGDDGKLGHAQRMELEEAQRLDKWKENVPMMTIEGQPLSDNVKKKHKELVAFAEANAAANGGLFVDPDFPKAPGSAAGEDQPAVYNQGKPVAGMPVVTQWRRPREWTDTPKLFKNDWEVENVIQGPGIDNRWLLSAINIVSGNREQLDRFFFGESELHADKGFFVCKIYRDDPLSDDDWQVILVDDRIPCTADGKPAFARNVDPSVYWVMIMEKVLAKYSGSYEAMQGGTVKRGLEELTGRDTCPDTRPRHTRP
;
A
#
# COMPACT_ATOMS: atom_id res chain seq x y z
N GLY A 1 15.73 10.40 -0.18
CA GLY A 1 15.06 9.67 -1.26
C GLY A 1 13.60 9.35 -0.99
N GLY A 2 13.00 9.67 0.16
CA GLY A 2 11.66 9.17 0.52
C GLY A 2 10.54 9.51 -0.48
N ARG A 3 9.70 8.52 -0.80
CA ARG A 3 8.51 8.67 -1.65
C ARG A 3 7.34 9.15 -0.79
N VAL A 4 6.86 10.37 -1.02
CA VAL A 4 5.70 11.00 -0.33
C VAL A 4 4.53 10.03 -0.16
N GLY A 5 4.22 9.23 -1.19
CA GLY A 5 3.14 8.26 -1.14
C GLY A 5 3.31 7.17 -0.08
N ALA A 6 4.52 6.59 0.02
CA ALA A 6 4.80 5.58 1.03
C ALA A 6 4.67 6.16 2.44
N SER A 7 5.17 7.38 2.66
CA SER A 7 5.01 8.05 3.94
C SER A 7 3.54 8.33 4.29
N LEU A 8 2.71 8.69 3.31
CA LEU A 8 1.27 8.87 3.52
C LEU A 8 0.58 7.54 3.89
N GLU A 9 0.96 6.43 3.26
CA GLU A 9 0.45 5.09 3.59
C GLU A 9 0.83 4.68 5.02
N ASP A 10 2.11 4.80 5.37
CA ASP A 10 2.62 4.41 6.68
C ASP A 10 1.94 5.20 7.82
N LEU A 11 1.72 6.50 7.61
CA LEU A 11 1.10 7.41 8.57
C LEU A 11 -0.37 7.14 8.83
N THR A 12 -1.10 6.80 7.79
CA THR A 12 -2.55 6.83 7.83
C THR A 12 -3.17 5.43 7.75
N GLY A 13 -2.43 4.47 7.21
CA GLY A 13 -2.93 3.14 6.87
C GLY A 13 -3.82 3.16 5.64
N GLY A 14 -3.94 4.32 4.99
CA GLY A 14 -4.62 4.54 3.73
C GLY A 14 -3.75 4.17 2.54
N TYR A 15 -4.27 4.45 1.34
CA TYR A 15 -3.62 4.06 0.08
C TYR A 15 -3.11 5.28 -0.67
N SER A 16 -1.86 5.28 -1.13
CA SER A 16 -1.34 6.39 -1.92
C SER A 16 -1.75 6.26 -3.38
N ASP A 17 -2.27 7.37 -3.90
CA ASP A 17 -2.56 7.57 -5.32
C ASP A 17 -1.94 8.90 -5.80
N LYS A 18 -1.84 9.07 -7.12
CA LYS A 18 -1.30 10.26 -7.77
C LYS A 18 -2.19 10.66 -8.94
N ILE A 19 -2.74 11.87 -8.86
CA ILE A 19 -3.53 12.46 -9.94
C ILE A 19 -2.68 13.51 -10.67
N TYR A 20 -2.55 13.37 -11.98
CA TYR A 20 -1.85 14.33 -12.83
C TYR A 20 -2.81 15.41 -13.31
N LEU A 21 -2.35 16.66 -13.32
CA LEU A 21 -3.17 17.83 -13.69
C LEU A 21 -2.98 18.28 -15.15
N ARG A 22 -2.04 17.67 -15.87
CA ARG A 22 -1.71 18.00 -17.27
C ARG A 22 -1.25 16.78 -18.05
N ASP A 23 -1.47 16.84 -19.35
CA ASP A 23 -0.89 15.86 -20.27
C ASP A 23 0.64 15.99 -20.28
N GLY A 24 1.35 14.88 -20.27
CA GLY A 24 2.81 14.86 -20.33
C GLY A 24 3.34 13.65 -21.11
N PRO A 25 4.49 13.77 -21.78
CA PRO A 25 5.19 12.61 -22.33
C PRO A 25 5.79 11.81 -21.17
N PHE A 26 5.42 10.55 -21.05
CA PHE A 26 5.94 9.64 -20.03
C PHE A 26 6.71 8.50 -20.72
N LEU A 27 8.00 8.34 -20.40
CA LEU A 27 8.86 7.17 -20.64
C LEU A 27 8.31 6.12 -21.63
N GLY A 28 8.28 6.43 -22.93
CA GLY A 28 8.09 5.45 -24.00
C GLY A 28 6.72 4.79 -24.17
N GLU A 29 5.80 4.86 -23.21
CA GLU A 29 4.48 4.20 -23.31
C GLU A 29 3.34 5.21 -23.40
N LYS A 30 2.64 5.20 -24.54
CA LYS A 30 1.40 5.94 -24.73
C LYS A 30 0.33 5.37 -23.79
N GLN A 31 -0.05 6.10 -22.74
CA GLN A 31 -1.33 5.85 -22.09
C GLN A 31 -2.46 6.15 -23.08
N GLN A 32 -3.37 5.19 -23.23
CA GLN A 32 -4.45 5.29 -24.20
C GLN A 32 -5.76 5.87 -23.64
N GLN A 33 -5.84 6.30 -22.37
CA GLN A 33 -7.15 6.61 -21.77
C GLN A 33 -7.29 7.76 -20.76
N VAL A 34 -6.25 8.52 -20.39
CA VAL A 34 -6.47 9.72 -19.55
C VAL A 34 -5.78 10.92 -20.15
N THR A 35 -6.58 11.91 -20.57
CA THR A 35 -6.14 13.24 -20.98
C THR A 35 -6.51 14.22 -19.85
N PRO A 36 -5.65 14.41 -18.83
CA PRO A 36 -5.90 15.37 -17.75
C PRO A 36 -6.39 16.74 -18.22
N SER A 37 -5.94 17.22 -19.39
CA SER A 37 -6.41 18.49 -19.95
C SER A 37 -7.90 18.47 -20.33
N ALA A 38 -8.43 17.32 -20.77
CA ALA A 38 -9.86 17.14 -21.05
C ALA A 38 -10.68 17.11 -19.77
N ASP A 39 -10.20 16.43 -18.72
CA ASP A 39 -10.85 16.39 -17.40
C ASP A 39 -10.92 17.77 -16.75
N VAL A 40 -9.88 18.59 -16.92
CA VAL A 40 -9.88 19.98 -16.45
C VAL A 40 -10.91 20.80 -17.23
N THR A 41 -10.92 20.71 -18.57
CA THR A 41 -11.81 21.52 -19.42
C THR A 41 -13.29 21.13 -19.23
N SER A 42 -13.57 19.85 -18.98
CA SER A 42 -14.93 19.34 -18.74
C SER A 42 -15.43 19.55 -17.30
N GLY A 43 -14.58 20.01 -16.38
CA GLY A 43 -14.91 20.15 -14.96
C GLY A 43 -14.84 18.86 -14.15
N VAL A 44 -14.61 17.70 -14.79
CA VAL A 44 -14.47 16.39 -14.13
C VAL A 44 -13.35 16.39 -13.10
N MET A 45 -12.23 17.06 -13.38
CA MET A 45 -11.09 17.15 -12.46
C MET A 45 -11.47 17.86 -11.15
N TRP A 46 -12.25 18.94 -11.24
CA TRP A 46 -12.73 19.68 -10.06
C TRP A 46 -13.63 18.78 -9.20
N THR A 47 -14.63 18.15 -9.82
CA THR A 47 -15.56 17.24 -9.14
C THR A 47 -14.82 16.08 -8.48
N ARG A 48 -13.80 15.52 -9.15
CA ARG A 48 -12.98 14.45 -8.60
C ARG A 48 -12.22 14.92 -7.36
N LEU A 49 -11.41 15.98 -7.46
CA LEU A 49 -10.56 16.42 -6.34
C LEU A 49 -11.39 16.93 -5.14
N SER A 50 -12.45 17.71 -5.41
CA SER A 50 -13.35 18.20 -4.35
C SER A 50 -14.11 17.05 -3.68
N GLY A 51 -14.55 16.04 -4.44
CA GLY A 51 -15.18 14.84 -3.92
C GLY A 51 -14.25 14.03 -3.01
N LEU A 52 -12.99 13.87 -3.40
CA LEU A 52 -11.98 13.18 -2.58
C LEU A 52 -11.75 13.90 -1.25
N LEU A 53 -11.63 15.22 -1.28
CA LEU A 53 -11.41 16.01 -0.07
C LEU A 53 -12.64 15.98 0.85
N SER A 54 -13.83 16.08 0.27
CA SER A 54 -15.10 16.00 1.01
C SER A 54 -15.34 14.62 1.63
N ALA A 55 -14.80 13.56 1.01
CA ALA A 55 -14.80 12.20 1.54
C ALA A 55 -13.73 11.95 2.63
N GLY A 56 -12.99 12.99 3.05
CA GLY A 56 -11.99 12.89 4.12
C GLY A 56 -10.64 12.33 3.68
N HIS A 57 -10.38 12.23 2.37
CA HIS A 57 -9.07 11.83 1.87
C HIS A 57 -8.07 13.00 1.92
N LEU A 58 -6.79 12.70 2.10
CA LEU A 58 -5.75 13.74 2.19
C LEU A 58 -5.22 14.07 0.81
N LEU A 59 -5.16 15.36 0.48
CA LEU A 59 -4.63 15.85 -0.80
C LEU A 59 -3.42 16.75 -0.54
N GLY A 60 -2.37 16.58 -1.35
CA GLY A 60 -1.20 17.46 -1.31
C GLY A 60 -0.61 17.69 -2.70
N ALA A 61 -0.15 18.91 -2.98
CA ALA A 61 0.37 19.29 -4.29
C ALA A 61 1.72 20.00 -4.19
N THR A 62 2.55 19.86 -5.23
CA THR A 62 3.90 20.46 -5.28
C THR A 62 3.98 21.58 -6.32
N PHE A 63 4.56 22.72 -5.94
CA PHE A 63 4.75 23.85 -6.86
C PHE A 63 5.70 23.53 -8.02
N LYS A 64 5.42 24.10 -9.20
CA LYS A 64 6.38 24.14 -10.32
C LYS A 64 7.55 25.06 -10.00
N LYS A 65 8.76 24.66 -10.42
CA LYS A 65 10.01 25.42 -10.25
C LYS A 65 9.92 26.88 -10.72
N LYS A 66 9.17 27.16 -11.79
CA LYS A 66 8.94 28.51 -12.35
C LYS A 66 7.94 29.40 -11.59
N HIS A 67 7.17 28.83 -10.67
CA HIS A 67 6.21 29.57 -9.83
C HIS A 67 6.64 29.61 -8.36
N ALA A 68 7.77 28.96 -8.02
CA ALA A 68 8.50 29.18 -6.78
C ALA A 68 9.31 30.48 -6.94
N ALA A 69 8.63 31.63 -6.83
CA ALA A 69 9.14 33.00 -6.89
C ALA A 69 10.37 33.24 -7.79
N ASP A 70 10.12 33.81 -8.98
CA ASP A 70 11.13 34.59 -9.70
C ASP A 70 11.53 35.79 -8.82
N GLY A 71 12.58 35.61 -8.00
CA GLY A 71 13.11 36.61 -7.08
C GLY A 71 13.00 36.17 -5.62
N GLU A 72 14.15 35.97 -4.96
CA GLU A 72 14.33 35.79 -3.51
C GLU A 72 14.07 34.42 -2.85
N VAL A 73 13.83 33.35 -3.60
CA VAL A 73 14.36 32.06 -3.14
C VAL A 73 15.88 32.15 -3.34
N ALA A 74 16.60 32.59 -2.29
CA ALA A 74 18.06 32.50 -2.24
C ALA A 74 18.45 31.19 -2.91
N ALA A 75 19.15 31.28 -4.05
CA ALA A 75 19.55 30.13 -4.82
C ALA A 75 20.28 29.17 -3.87
N LEU A 76 19.56 28.15 -3.40
CA LEU A 76 20.23 27.00 -2.83
C LEU A 76 21.05 26.43 -3.99
N PRO A 77 22.34 26.11 -3.78
CA PRO A 77 23.20 25.60 -4.84
C PRO A 77 22.46 24.52 -5.63
N ASP A 78 22.63 24.54 -6.96
CA ASP A 78 21.79 23.94 -8.01
C ASP A 78 21.41 22.44 -7.85
N ASP A 79 21.91 21.76 -6.81
CA ASP A 79 21.65 20.35 -6.47
C ASP A 79 20.58 20.11 -5.39
N GLN A 80 19.99 21.14 -4.76
CA GLN A 80 19.10 20.98 -3.59
C GLN A 80 17.63 21.40 -3.76
N TYR A 81 17.16 21.72 -4.98
CA TYR A 81 15.72 21.98 -5.19
C TYR A 81 14.91 20.68 -5.07
N ARG A 82 14.44 20.33 -3.86
CA ARG A 82 13.44 19.28 -3.65
C ARG A 82 12.05 19.92 -3.48
N PRO A 83 11.08 19.66 -4.38
CA PRO A 83 9.77 20.29 -4.31
C PRO A 83 9.02 19.83 -3.05
N LEU A 84 8.64 20.79 -2.22
CA LEU A 84 7.83 20.57 -1.02
C LEU A 84 6.36 20.30 -1.39
N VAL A 85 5.72 19.40 -0.66
CA VAL A 85 4.29 19.08 -0.81
C VAL A 85 3.51 19.98 0.12
N HIS A 86 2.52 20.68 -0.43
CA HIS A 86 1.62 21.58 0.28
C HIS A 86 0.23 20.95 0.35
N PRO A 87 -0.38 20.84 1.53
CA PRO A 87 -1.70 20.24 1.66
C PRO A 87 -2.76 21.15 1.03
N VAL A 88 -3.71 20.50 0.36
CA VAL A 88 -4.98 21.11 -0.04
C VAL A 88 -5.90 20.98 1.16
N VAL A 89 -6.26 22.12 1.75
CA VAL A 89 -7.05 22.17 2.97
C VAL A 89 -8.53 22.20 2.64
N GLU A 90 -8.89 22.92 1.58
CA GLU A 90 -10.28 23.16 1.25
C GLU A 90 -10.46 23.40 -0.26
N MET A 91 -11.58 22.95 -0.80
CA MET A 91 -12.02 23.27 -2.15
C MET A 91 -13.48 23.67 -2.08
N ARG A 92 -13.82 24.89 -2.50
CA ARG A 92 -15.20 25.37 -2.47
C ARG A 92 -15.50 26.26 -3.66
N GLU A 93 -16.78 26.35 -4.01
CA GLU A 93 -17.25 27.35 -4.96
C GLU A 93 -17.69 28.60 -4.20
N ALA A 94 -17.25 29.77 -4.65
CA ALA A 94 -17.58 31.06 -4.07
C ALA A 94 -18.10 31.99 -5.17
N GLU A 95 -19.44 32.19 -5.20
CA GLU A 95 -20.11 33.09 -6.16
C GLU A 95 -19.70 32.82 -7.62
N GLY A 96 -19.71 31.54 -8.04
CA GLY A 96 -19.35 31.11 -9.39
C GLY A 96 -17.85 30.93 -9.65
N LEU A 97 -16.98 31.18 -8.66
CA LEU A 97 -15.54 30.89 -8.74
C LEU A 97 -15.19 29.60 -8.01
N GLN A 98 -14.50 28.70 -8.69
CA GLN A 98 -13.89 27.51 -8.08
C GLN A 98 -12.61 27.89 -7.36
N MET A 99 -12.58 27.73 -6.04
CA MET A 99 -11.52 28.20 -5.15
C MET A 99 -10.85 27.03 -4.43
N VAL A 100 -9.51 27.08 -4.33
CA VAL A 100 -8.68 26.10 -3.62
C VAL A 100 -7.94 26.80 -2.50
N ARG A 101 -8.08 26.30 -1.28
CA ARG A 101 -7.33 26.75 -0.10
C ARG A 101 -6.16 25.81 0.16
N MET A 102 -4.98 26.37 0.26
CA MET A 102 -3.75 25.62 0.50
C MET A 102 -2.99 26.16 1.70
N ARG A 103 -2.22 25.29 2.36
CA ARG A 103 -1.33 25.70 3.47
C ARG A 103 0.13 25.70 3.02
N VAL A 104 0.85 26.77 3.35
CA VAL A 104 2.31 26.80 3.16
C VAL A 104 2.98 26.20 4.39
N CYS A 105 3.78 25.14 4.20
CA CYS A 105 4.39 24.40 5.30
C CYS A 105 5.80 24.90 5.66
N TYR A 106 6.33 25.93 4.99
CA TYR A 106 7.73 26.37 5.16
C TYR A 106 7.90 27.89 5.09
N GLY A 107 8.74 28.45 5.98
CA GLY A 107 9.09 29.88 6.00
C GLY A 107 10.47 30.19 6.59
N LYS A 108 11.01 31.34 6.20
CA LYS A 108 12.22 31.96 6.76
C LYS A 108 11.83 32.90 7.91
N PRO A 109 12.69 33.12 8.90
CA PRO A 109 12.48 34.17 9.88
C PRO A 109 12.50 35.56 9.21
N GLY A 110 11.47 36.37 9.44
CA GLY A 110 11.41 37.79 9.09
C GLY A 110 12.19 38.65 10.09
N ALA A 111 12.45 39.91 9.72
CA ALA A 111 13.19 40.87 10.53
C ALA A 111 12.54 41.18 11.89
N ASP A 112 11.23 40.96 12.01
CA ASP A 112 10.40 41.11 13.21
C ASP A 112 10.22 39.80 14.00
N GLY A 113 10.86 38.71 13.58
CA GLY A 113 10.74 37.38 14.19
C GLY A 113 9.51 36.58 13.75
N ARG A 114 8.63 37.13 12.90
CA ARG A 114 7.52 36.39 12.29
C ARG A 114 8.01 35.53 11.14
N VAL A 115 7.38 34.37 10.92
CA VAL A 115 7.74 33.47 9.82
C VAL A 115 7.24 34.07 8.50
N VAL A 116 8.16 34.45 7.63
CA VAL A 116 7.89 34.82 6.23
C VAL A 116 7.92 33.53 5.42
N PRO A 117 6.79 33.05 4.86
CA PRO A 117 6.80 31.78 4.15
C PRO A 117 7.74 31.81 2.94
N LEU A 118 8.51 30.73 2.77
CA LEU A 118 9.58 30.58 1.79
C LEU A 118 9.05 30.61 0.36
N CYS A 119 7.77 30.26 0.21
CA CYS A 119 6.98 30.37 -1.00
C CYS A 119 5.55 30.79 -0.59
N GLN A 120 5.25 32.08 -0.63
CA GLN A 120 3.86 32.53 -0.61
C GLN A 120 3.34 32.64 -2.04
N TRP A 121 2.12 32.17 -2.27
CA TRP A 121 1.37 32.58 -3.44
C TRP A 121 1.15 34.09 -3.35
N SER A 122 1.63 34.83 -4.34
CA SER A 122 1.52 36.28 -4.45
C SER A 122 0.54 36.73 -5.53
N GLY A 123 -0.15 35.79 -6.17
CA GLY A 123 -1.17 36.06 -7.17
C GLY A 123 -2.53 36.41 -6.56
N ALA A 124 -3.57 36.39 -7.41
CA ALA A 124 -4.95 36.65 -7.01
C ALA A 124 -5.37 35.78 -5.82
N TRP A 125 -6.05 36.38 -4.84
CA TRP A 125 -6.50 35.74 -3.59
C TRP A 125 -5.40 35.36 -2.57
N SER A 126 -4.16 35.83 -2.79
CA SER A 126 -3.13 35.85 -1.75
C SER A 126 -3.53 36.73 -0.55
N SER A 127 -2.86 36.61 0.61
CA SER A 127 -3.23 37.40 1.80
C SER A 127 -3.19 38.92 1.59
N GLY A 128 -2.35 39.42 0.67
CA GLY A 128 -2.23 40.83 0.33
C GLY A 128 -2.98 41.27 -0.94
N SER A 129 -3.80 40.39 -1.51
CA SER A 129 -4.46 40.61 -2.80
C SER A 129 -5.55 41.69 -2.73
N SER A 130 -5.66 42.51 -3.78
CA SER A 130 -6.72 43.54 -3.88
C SER A 130 -8.12 42.95 -4.05
N GLU A 131 -8.20 41.68 -4.43
CA GLU A 131 -9.42 40.86 -4.56
C GLU A 131 -10.19 40.75 -3.24
N TRP A 132 -9.52 40.90 -2.09
CA TRP A 132 -10.15 40.92 -0.77
C TRP A 132 -10.81 42.26 -0.42
N ALA A 133 -10.56 43.34 -1.18
CA ALA A 133 -11.11 44.66 -0.88
C ALA A 133 -12.63 44.75 -1.12
N ALA A 134 -13.21 43.81 -1.88
CA ALA A 134 -14.63 43.78 -2.16
C ALA A 134 -15.43 43.29 -0.93
N GLN A 135 -16.37 44.11 -0.46
CA GLN A 135 -17.26 43.75 0.66
C GLN A 135 -18.42 42.80 0.26
N GLN A 136 -18.55 42.48 -1.03
CA GLN A 136 -19.56 41.57 -1.59
C GLN A 136 -18.89 40.65 -2.62
N GLY A 137 -19.55 39.53 -2.96
CA GLY A 137 -19.03 38.57 -3.93
C GLY A 137 -18.11 37.51 -3.29
N PRO A 138 -17.17 36.92 -4.05
CA PRO A 138 -16.40 35.75 -3.60
C PRO A 138 -15.60 36.02 -2.31
N ALA A 139 -15.08 37.23 -2.09
CA ALA A 139 -14.36 37.60 -0.87
C ALA A 139 -15.21 37.45 0.40
N ALA A 140 -16.48 37.85 0.34
CA ALA A 140 -17.43 37.71 1.44
C ALA A 140 -17.82 36.24 1.65
N ALA A 141 -18.06 35.49 0.57
CA ALA A 141 -18.38 34.06 0.62
C ALA A 141 -17.22 33.20 1.16
N LEU A 142 -15.97 33.64 0.98
CA LEU A 142 -14.79 32.99 1.53
C LEU A 142 -14.53 33.34 3.01
N GLY A 143 -15.15 34.40 3.52
CA GLY A 143 -14.96 34.88 4.90
C GLY A 143 -13.77 35.83 5.07
N GLY A 144 -13.28 36.44 3.98
CA GLY A 144 -12.12 37.32 3.99
C GLY A 144 -10.77 36.60 3.88
N ALA A 145 -9.68 37.38 3.92
CA ALA A 145 -8.33 36.86 3.82
C ALA A 145 -7.98 35.98 5.04
N PRO A 146 -7.45 34.75 4.83
CA PRO A 146 -7.06 33.89 5.95
C PRO A 146 -5.89 34.45 6.76
N GLU A 147 -5.97 34.34 8.08
CA GLU A 147 -4.90 34.72 9.02
C GLU A 147 -4.12 33.51 9.59
N ASP A 148 -4.52 32.29 9.22
CA ASP A 148 -4.03 31.00 9.76
C ASP A 148 -2.84 30.40 8.97
N GLY A 149 -2.16 31.22 8.16
CA GLY A 149 -1.04 30.75 7.31
C GLY A 149 -1.48 29.91 6.11
N THR A 150 -2.78 29.85 5.82
CA THR A 150 -3.31 29.36 4.54
C THR A 150 -3.52 30.51 3.56
N PHE A 151 -3.76 30.17 2.31
CA PHE A 151 -4.12 31.14 1.28
C PHE A 151 -5.08 30.51 0.27
N TRP A 152 -5.81 31.38 -0.43
CA TRP A 152 -6.71 30.98 -1.50
C TRP A 152 -6.07 31.20 -2.87
N MET A 153 -6.45 30.37 -3.84
CA MET A 153 -6.19 30.58 -5.26
C MET A 153 -7.39 30.10 -6.06
N THR A 154 -7.52 30.55 -7.30
CA THR A 154 -8.52 29.97 -8.21
C THR A 154 -8.10 28.56 -8.62
N PHE A 155 -9.06 27.70 -8.97
CA PHE A 155 -8.75 26.38 -9.51
C PHE A 155 -7.95 26.48 -10.83
N GLY A 156 -8.18 27.52 -11.63
CA GLY A 156 -7.37 27.81 -12.82
C GLY A 156 -5.89 28.04 -12.48
N ASP A 157 -5.62 28.82 -11.44
CA ASP A 157 -4.26 29.04 -10.92
C ASP A 157 -3.65 27.78 -10.34
N PHE A 158 -4.47 26.92 -9.71
CA PHE A 158 -4.03 25.61 -9.24
C PHE A 158 -3.58 24.70 -10.40
N ILE A 159 -4.35 24.59 -11.48
CA ILE A 159 -3.92 23.83 -12.68
C ILE A 159 -2.70 24.50 -13.36
N ALA A 160 -2.58 25.82 -13.25
CA ALA A 160 -1.43 26.58 -13.74
C ALA A 160 -0.14 26.28 -12.95
N GLY A 161 -0.23 26.31 -11.61
CA GLY A 161 0.89 26.25 -10.67
C GLY A 161 1.41 24.84 -10.37
N PHE A 162 0.58 23.81 -10.51
CA PHE A 162 0.88 22.45 -10.04
C PHE A 162 0.96 21.43 -11.19
N THR A 163 1.70 20.34 -10.97
CA THR A 163 1.86 19.23 -11.96
C THR A 163 1.05 17.99 -11.60
N LYS A 164 1.02 17.66 -10.30
CA LYS A 164 0.36 16.48 -9.76
C LYS A 164 -0.13 16.75 -8.34
N VAL A 165 -1.16 16.00 -7.95
CA VAL A 165 -1.72 15.92 -6.61
C VAL A 165 -1.44 14.52 -6.08
N TYR A 166 -0.78 14.45 -4.94
CA TYR A 166 -0.68 13.25 -4.13
C TYR A 166 -1.98 13.10 -3.35
N VAL A 167 -2.56 11.91 -3.39
CA VAL A 167 -3.78 11.57 -2.68
C VAL A 167 -3.46 10.43 -1.72
N CYS A 168 -3.92 10.53 -0.48
CA CYS A 168 -3.98 9.42 0.44
C CYS A 168 -5.45 9.08 0.70
N ARG A 169 -5.88 7.93 0.17
CA ARG A 169 -7.25 7.44 0.31
C ARG A 169 -7.42 6.78 1.66
N MET A 170 -8.25 7.41 2.48
CA MET A 170 -8.59 6.99 3.83
C MET A 170 -9.91 6.22 3.82
N TYR A 171 -9.91 5.05 4.46
CA TYR A 171 -11.11 4.26 4.68
C TYR A 171 -11.13 3.80 6.13
N GLU A 172 -12.32 3.71 6.71
CA GLU A 172 -12.53 3.05 8.01
C GLU A 172 -12.18 1.56 7.91
N ASP A 173 -11.74 0.95 9.00
CA ASP A 173 -11.37 -0.47 9.02
C ASP A 173 -12.55 -1.39 8.66
N THR A 174 -13.77 -1.01 9.02
CA THR A 174 -15.01 -1.71 8.65
C THR A 174 -15.32 -1.66 7.15
N SER A 175 -14.73 -0.71 6.43
CA SER A 175 -14.96 -0.42 5.02
C SER A 175 -13.84 -0.99 4.12
N ARG A 176 -12.92 -1.77 4.71
CA ARG A 176 -11.78 -2.39 4.06
C ARG A 176 -11.75 -3.89 4.32
N ALA A 177 -11.43 -4.66 3.29
CA ALA A 177 -11.05 -6.06 3.41
C ALA A 177 -9.62 -6.26 2.91
N THR A 178 -8.77 -6.88 3.73
CA THR A 178 -7.36 -7.16 3.40
C THR A 178 -7.07 -8.64 3.64
N LEU A 179 -6.37 -9.26 2.69
CA LEU A 179 -5.94 -10.64 2.74
C LEU A 179 -4.44 -10.75 2.51
N ALA A 180 -3.77 -11.58 3.29
CA ALA A 180 -2.42 -12.04 3.01
C ALA A 180 -2.44 -13.17 1.98
N GLY A 181 -1.49 -13.15 1.05
CA GLY A 181 -1.29 -14.16 0.04
C GLY A 181 0.18 -14.35 -0.28
N GLU A 182 0.47 -15.35 -1.11
CA GLU A 182 1.83 -15.65 -1.53
C GLU A 182 1.86 -16.16 -2.98
N TRP A 183 2.84 -15.67 -3.75
CA TRP A 183 3.25 -16.34 -4.98
C TRP A 183 4.32 -17.38 -4.62
N THR A 184 4.00 -18.63 -4.88
CA THR A 184 4.86 -19.80 -4.62
C THR A 184 5.36 -20.34 -5.95
N GLN A 185 6.23 -21.35 -5.93
CA GLN A 185 6.64 -22.07 -7.14
C GLN A 185 5.46 -22.54 -8.01
N ALA A 186 4.33 -22.86 -7.38
CA ALA A 186 3.10 -23.32 -8.01
C ALA A 186 2.24 -22.17 -8.58
N SER A 187 2.25 -21.01 -7.91
CA SER A 187 1.32 -19.89 -8.17
C SER A 187 1.98 -18.64 -8.76
N ALA A 188 3.30 -18.61 -8.91
CA ALA A 188 4.05 -17.49 -9.52
C ALA A 188 3.90 -17.48 -11.05
N GLY A 189 2.70 -17.17 -11.52
CA GLY A 189 2.31 -17.27 -12.93
C GLY A 189 2.76 -16.10 -13.80
N GLY A 190 3.14 -14.98 -13.20
CA GLY A 190 3.47 -13.73 -13.90
C GLY A 190 2.24 -13.02 -14.48
N CYS A 191 2.45 -11.88 -15.14
CA CYS A 191 1.37 -11.11 -15.75
C CYS A 191 0.93 -11.72 -17.07
N ILE A 192 -0.16 -11.18 -17.61
CA ILE A 192 -0.62 -11.52 -18.96
C ILE A 192 0.33 -10.82 -19.93
N SER A 193 1.26 -11.56 -20.50
CA SER A 193 2.00 -11.08 -21.66
C SER A 193 1.24 -11.49 -22.93
N ARG A 194 1.43 -10.72 -24.01
CA ARG A 194 1.01 -11.16 -25.36
C ARG A 194 1.84 -12.35 -25.85
N ALA A 195 2.85 -12.76 -25.09
CA ALA A 195 3.58 -13.97 -25.36
C ALA A 195 2.74 -15.17 -24.92
N PRO A 196 2.72 -16.24 -25.68
CA PRO A 196 1.96 -17.44 -25.38
C PRO A 196 2.57 -18.27 -24.25
N GLY A 197 1.78 -19.16 -23.66
CA GLY A 197 2.24 -20.02 -22.56
C GLY A 197 2.33 -19.33 -21.21
N THR A 198 1.62 -18.21 -21.02
CA THR A 198 1.56 -17.56 -19.71
C THR A 198 0.86 -18.47 -18.71
N ARG A 199 1.51 -18.68 -17.55
CA ARG A 199 0.92 -19.39 -16.41
C ARG A 199 0.06 -18.45 -15.56
N TRP A 200 -0.47 -17.38 -16.14
CA TRP A 200 -1.23 -16.36 -15.42
C TRP A 200 -2.41 -16.95 -14.64
N ARG A 201 -3.06 -18.00 -15.17
CA ARG A 201 -4.15 -18.73 -14.51
C ARG A 201 -3.76 -19.37 -13.16
N CYS A 202 -2.46 -19.63 -12.96
CA CYS A 202 -1.92 -20.22 -11.74
C CYS A 202 -1.79 -19.19 -10.62
N ASN A 203 -1.84 -17.88 -10.93
CA ASN A 203 -1.84 -16.84 -9.90
C ASN A 203 -3.01 -17.05 -8.90
N PRO A 204 -2.85 -16.65 -7.63
CA PRO A 204 -3.95 -16.64 -6.67
C PRO A 204 -5.13 -15.82 -7.21
N GLN A 205 -6.35 -16.28 -6.93
CA GLN A 205 -7.57 -15.60 -7.37
C GLN A 205 -8.50 -15.42 -6.18
N TYR A 206 -9.11 -14.24 -6.08
CA TYR A 206 -9.94 -13.85 -4.96
C TYR A 206 -11.30 -13.39 -5.46
N ARG A 207 -12.36 -13.78 -4.77
CA ARG A 207 -13.69 -13.23 -5.02
C ARG A 207 -13.81 -11.88 -4.35
N LEU A 208 -14.39 -10.92 -5.06
CA LEU A 208 -14.78 -9.62 -4.56
C LEU A 208 -16.27 -9.40 -4.81
N THR A 209 -17.01 -9.02 -3.78
CA THR A 209 -18.44 -8.68 -3.85
C THR A 209 -18.75 -7.44 -3.02
N VAL A 210 -19.76 -6.68 -3.43
CA VAL A 210 -20.24 -5.48 -2.73
C VAL A 210 -21.73 -5.57 -2.42
N ALA A 211 -22.15 -4.97 -1.30
CA ALA A 211 -23.55 -4.97 -0.87
C ALA A 211 -24.41 -3.92 -1.58
N SER A 212 -23.80 -2.82 -2.03
CA SER A 212 -24.43 -1.76 -2.79
C SER A 212 -23.50 -1.24 -3.87
N LYS A 213 -24.05 -0.54 -4.86
CA LYS A 213 -23.27 0.09 -5.93
C LYS A 213 -22.26 1.05 -5.31
N THR A 214 -20.99 0.91 -5.67
CA THR A 214 -19.92 1.66 -5.03
C THR A 214 -18.66 1.75 -5.87
N SER A 215 -17.89 2.82 -5.66
CA SER A 215 -16.52 2.94 -6.15
C SER A 215 -15.60 2.27 -5.14
N ALA A 216 -14.87 1.25 -5.58
CA ALA A 216 -13.95 0.49 -4.74
C ALA A 216 -12.50 0.69 -5.21
N LEU A 217 -11.62 0.97 -4.26
CA LEU A 217 -10.18 0.97 -4.47
C LEU A 217 -9.63 -0.43 -4.22
N LEU A 218 -8.95 -0.99 -5.22
CA LEU A 218 -8.17 -2.22 -5.07
C LEU A 218 -6.70 -1.89 -4.97
N ALA A 219 -6.00 -2.53 -4.04
CA ALA A 219 -4.58 -2.33 -3.80
C ALA A 219 -3.85 -3.66 -3.61
N LEU A 220 -2.66 -3.75 -4.20
CA LEU A 220 -1.74 -4.88 -4.03
C LEU A 220 -0.42 -4.34 -3.49
N ALA A 221 0.04 -4.90 -2.38
CA ALA A 221 1.28 -4.52 -1.73
C ALA A 221 2.26 -5.70 -1.62
N GLN A 222 3.55 -5.42 -1.78
CA GLN A 222 4.67 -6.34 -1.58
C GLN A 222 5.53 -5.93 -0.36
N PRO A 223 6.34 -6.84 0.21
CA PRO A 223 7.20 -6.57 1.37
C PRO A 223 8.16 -5.39 1.13
N ASP A 224 8.46 -4.64 2.19
CA ASP A 224 9.29 -3.44 2.08
C ASP A 224 10.77 -3.79 1.83
N ALA A 225 11.28 -3.42 0.66
CA ALA A 225 12.66 -3.65 0.26
C ALA A 225 13.69 -2.94 1.17
N GLU A 226 13.30 -1.87 1.89
CA GLU A 226 14.19 -1.14 2.82
C GLU A 226 14.42 -1.92 4.13
N LEU A 227 13.43 -2.72 4.57
CA LEU A 227 13.54 -3.56 5.77
C LEU A 227 14.31 -4.86 5.51
N ASP A 228 14.35 -5.33 4.25
CA ASP A 228 15.08 -6.53 3.83
C ASP A 228 16.60 -6.30 3.60
N GLY A 229 17.13 -5.14 4.00
CA GLY A 229 18.57 -4.84 3.93
C GLY A 229 19.09 -4.47 2.53
N ASN A 230 18.20 -4.16 1.59
CA ASN A 230 18.57 -3.77 0.22
C ASN A 230 18.93 -2.27 0.16
N LEU A 231 20.08 -1.93 0.75
CA LEU A 231 20.54 -0.55 0.98
C LEU A 231 20.98 0.22 -0.30
N ASP A 232 21.02 -0.46 -1.46
CA ASP A 232 21.64 0.09 -2.68
C ASP A 232 20.66 0.51 -3.79
N SER A 233 19.34 0.30 -3.61
CA SER A 233 18.35 0.55 -4.67
C SER A 233 17.08 1.25 -4.15
N ASP A 234 16.90 2.53 -4.53
CA ASP A 234 15.64 3.30 -4.40
C ASP A 234 14.45 2.67 -5.20
N SER A 235 14.59 1.45 -5.75
CA SER A 235 13.63 0.74 -6.57
C SER A 235 13.41 -0.71 -6.09
N TYR A 236 12.14 -1.12 -6.06
CA TYR A 236 11.77 -2.51 -5.77
C TYR A 236 12.27 -3.43 -6.91
N PRO A 237 12.72 -4.66 -6.61
CA PRO A 237 13.30 -5.56 -7.62
C PRO A 237 12.25 -6.01 -8.63
N HIS A 238 11.06 -6.36 -8.15
CA HIS A 238 9.96 -6.93 -8.94
C HIS A 238 8.85 -5.91 -9.14
N ALA A 239 8.27 -5.92 -10.34
CA ALA A 239 7.06 -5.17 -10.62
C ALA A 239 5.83 -6.02 -10.23
N ILE A 240 4.86 -5.42 -9.55
CA ILE A 240 3.61 -6.07 -9.17
C ILE A 240 2.41 -5.42 -9.85
N GLY A 241 1.34 -6.18 -10.05
CA GLY A 241 0.10 -5.71 -10.64
C GLY A 241 -1.11 -6.57 -10.29
N LEU A 242 -2.30 -6.00 -10.51
CA LEU A 242 -3.57 -6.60 -10.15
C LEU A 242 -4.56 -6.48 -11.31
N TYR A 243 -5.23 -7.58 -11.66
CA TYR A 243 -6.35 -7.59 -12.59
C TYR A 243 -7.68 -7.72 -11.84
N LEU A 244 -8.73 -7.08 -12.34
CA LEU A 244 -10.09 -7.26 -11.88
C LEU A 244 -11.01 -7.67 -13.04
N LEU A 245 -11.70 -8.78 -12.82
CA LEU A 245 -12.53 -9.44 -13.82
C LEU A 245 -13.97 -9.50 -13.34
N LYS A 246 -14.92 -9.38 -14.25
CA LYS A 246 -16.32 -9.71 -14.00
C LYS A 246 -16.50 -11.23 -14.08
N ALA A 247 -17.13 -11.83 -13.07
CA ALA A 247 -17.52 -13.22 -13.13
C ALA A 247 -18.50 -13.48 -14.28
N SER A 248 -18.46 -14.70 -14.82
CA SER A 248 -19.44 -15.12 -15.84
C SER A 248 -20.82 -15.28 -15.19
N SER A 249 -21.90 -14.93 -15.89
CA SER A 249 -23.26 -15.06 -15.35
C SER A 249 -23.73 -16.53 -15.34
N GLY A 250 -24.44 -16.93 -14.28
CA GLY A 250 -25.04 -18.28 -14.15
C GLY A 250 -24.21 -19.27 -13.33
N GLU A 251 -24.40 -20.57 -13.57
CA GLU A 251 -23.62 -21.63 -12.92
C GLU A 251 -22.12 -21.47 -13.26
N GLY A 252 -21.30 -21.14 -12.25
CA GLY A 252 -19.86 -20.95 -12.40
C GLY A 252 -19.35 -19.52 -12.24
N ALA A 253 -20.18 -18.55 -11.83
CA ALA A 253 -19.75 -17.20 -11.47
C ALA A 253 -18.58 -17.20 -10.45
N ALA A 254 -18.65 -18.13 -9.50
CA ALA A 254 -17.68 -18.35 -8.45
C ALA A 254 -16.41 -19.12 -8.86
N ARG A 255 -16.17 -19.40 -10.15
CA ARG A 255 -15.08 -20.29 -10.60
C ARG A 255 -13.79 -19.55 -10.94
N ARG A 256 -12.65 -20.19 -10.65
CA ARG A 256 -11.32 -19.74 -11.09
C ARG A 256 -11.27 -19.55 -12.62
N LYS A 257 -10.74 -18.41 -13.03
CA LYS A 257 -10.50 -18.07 -14.44
C LYS A 257 -9.25 -18.79 -14.92
N ARG A 258 -9.38 -19.49 -16.06
CA ARG A 258 -8.28 -20.23 -16.70
C ARG A 258 -7.72 -19.53 -17.93
N TYR A 259 -8.47 -18.56 -18.44
CA TYR A 259 -8.15 -17.75 -19.60
C TYR A 259 -8.66 -16.32 -19.35
N LEU A 260 -7.94 -15.32 -19.86
CA LEU A 260 -8.41 -13.94 -19.81
C LEU A 260 -9.27 -13.66 -21.05
N ARG A 261 -10.53 -13.29 -20.82
CA ARG A 261 -11.39 -12.71 -21.85
C ARG A 261 -11.39 -11.20 -21.72
N GLU A 262 -11.13 -10.49 -22.81
CA GLU A 262 -11.06 -9.02 -22.77
C GLU A 262 -12.39 -8.40 -22.37
N GLU A 263 -13.51 -9.02 -22.73
CA GLU A 263 -14.86 -8.59 -22.34
C GLU A 263 -15.16 -8.76 -20.85
N GLU A 264 -14.41 -9.61 -20.14
CA GLU A 264 -14.53 -9.80 -18.69
C GLU A 264 -13.60 -8.87 -17.91
N LEU A 265 -12.60 -8.26 -18.55
CA LEU A 265 -11.65 -7.35 -17.93
C LEU A 265 -12.31 -6.01 -17.59
N LEU A 266 -12.55 -5.79 -16.30
CA LEU A 266 -13.07 -4.51 -15.82
C LEU A 266 -11.96 -3.46 -15.70
N GLY A 267 -10.76 -3.90 -15.31
CA GLY A 267 -9.59 -3.04 -15.20
C GLY A 267 -8.37 -3.76 -14.66
N CYS A 268 -7.23 -3.06 -14.70
CA CYS A 268 -6.00 -3.52 -14.07
C CYS A 268 -5.20 -2.34 -13.49
N SER A 269 -4.41 -2.63 -12.46
CA SER A 269 -3.45 -1.66 -11.95
C SER A 269 -2.32 -1.45 -12.95
N ARG A 270 -1.69 -0.28 -12.91
CA ARG A 270 -0.39 -0.11 -13.55
C ARG A 270 0.62 -1.02 -12.87
N PHE A 271 1.33 -1.84 -13.63
CA PHE A 271 2.44 -2.62 -13.11
C PHE A 271 3.59 -1.69 -12.74
N GLY A 272 4.17 -1.88 -11.56
CA GLY A 272 5.16 -0.96 -11.03
C GLY A 272 6.13 -1.59 -10.05
N LYS A 273 7.39 -1.13 -10.12
CA LYS A 273 8.44 -1.39 -9.11
C LYS A 273 8.24 -0.47 -7.90
N SER A 274 7.14 -0.70 -7.20
CA SER A 274 6.73 0.04 -6.01
C SER A 274 6.21 -0.91 -4.94
N ARG A 275 6.27 -0.48 -3.68
CA ARG A 275 5.69 -1.21 -2.55
C ARG A 275 4.23 -1.57 -2.76
N GLN A 276 3.46 -0.65 -3.32
CA GLN A 276 2.04 -0.80 -3.57
C GLN A 276 1.68 -0.31 -4.97
N VAL A 277 0.66 -0.94 -5.56
CA VAL A 277 -0.06 -0.49 -6.75
C VAL A 277 -1.55 -0.52 -6.45
N CYS A 278 -2.30 0.46 -6.96
CA CYS A 278 -3.74 0.53 -6.76
C CYS A 278 -4.46 1.04 -8.01
N PHE A 279 -5.76 0.74 -8.09
CA PHE A 279 -6.68 1.37 -9.03
C PHE A 279 -8.11 1.33 -8.50
N GLU A 280 -8.97 2.18 -9.06
CA GLU A 280 -10.37 2.34 -8.66
C GLU A 280 -11.27 1.68 -9.71
N ALA A 281 -12.34 1.02 -9.25
CA ALA A 281 -13.31 0.35 -10.11
C ALA A 281 -14.73 0.54 -9.57
N GLU A 282 -15.68 0.75 -10.48
CA GLU A 282 -17.11 0.81 -10.16
C GLU A 282 -17.69 -0.60 -10.05
N LEU A 283 -18.20 -0.93 -8.87
CA LEU A 283 -18.75 -2.24 -8.54
C LEU A 283 -20.26 -2.15 -8.33
N GLU A 284 -20.98 -3.15 -8.83
CA GLU A 284 -22.43 -3.27 -8.77
C GLU A 284 -22.83 -4.41 -7.81
N PRO A 285 -23.91 -4.24 -7.04
CA PRO A 285 -24.38 -5.27 -6.12
C PRO A 285 -24.95 -6.47 -6.90
N GLY A 286 -24.75 -7.68 -6.37
CA GLY A 286 -25.20 -8.92 -7.01
C GLY A 286 -24.33 -9.39 -8.20
N VAL A 287 -23.25 -8.66 -8.50
CA VAL A 287 -22.21 -9.09 -9.45
C VAL A 287 -21.02 -9.63 -8.65
N GLU A 288 -20.54 -10.81 -9.04
CA GLU A 288 -19.27 -11.34 -8.52
C GLU A 288 -18.10 -10.83 -9.37
N TYR A 289 -17.02 -10.45 -8.70
CA TYR A 289 -15.78 -10.02 -9.34
C TYR A 289 -14.63 -10.93 -8.91
N ILE A 290 -13.61 -11.07 -9.77
CA ILE A 290 -12.44 -11.90 -9.52
C ILE A 290 -11.19 -11.02 -9.61
N ALA A 291 -10.50 -10.87 -8.47
CA ALA A 291 -9.24 -10.16 -8.35
C ALA A 291 -8.07 -11.14 -8.50
N VAL A 292 -7.13 -10.85 -9.41
CA VAL A 292 -5.97 -11.71 -9.70
C VAL A 292 -4.67 -10.92 -9.51
N PRO A 293 -4.05 -10.99 -8.31
CA PRO A 293 -2.74 -10.39 -8.07
C PRO A 293 -1.62 -11.22 -8.71
N CYS A 294 -0.68 -10.56 -9.36
CA CYS A 294 0.49 -11.20 -9.96
C CYS A 294 1.71 -10.28 -9.98
N THR A 295 2.89 -10.88 -10.04
CA THR A 295 4.12 -10.22 -10.44
C THR A 295 4.11 -9.99 -11.96
N TYR A 296 4.91 -9.05 -12.45
CA TYR A 296 5.13 -8.88 -13.88
C TYR A 296 5.84 -10.10 -14.44
N GLU A 297 7.00 -10.43 -13.85
CA GLU A 297 7.79 -11.59 -14.21
C GLU A 297 7.18 -12.88 -13.62
N PRO A 298 7.16 -14.00 -14.36
CA PRO A 298 6.81 -15.30 -13.81
C PRO A 298 7.88 -15.82 -12.85
N ALA A 299 7.57 -16.87 -12.09
CA ALA A 299 8.46 -17.57 -11.15
C ALA A 299 9.00 -16.73 -9.97
N VAL A 300 8.59 -15.48 -9.83
CA VAL A 300 8.89 -14.64 -8.65
C VAL A 300 8.08 -15.15 -7.45
N GLN A 301 8.78 -15.60 -6.42
CA GLN A 301 8.18 -16.13 -5.21
C GLN A 301 8.30 -15.13 -4.07
N MET A 302 7.17 -14.66 -3.54
CA MET A 302 7.13 -13.69 -2.46
C MET A 302 5.72 -13.56 -1.87
N PRO A 303 5.60 -13.15 -0.59
CA PRO A 303 4.31 -12.81 0.01
C PRO A 303 3.77 -11.49 -0.54
N PHE A 304 2.47 -11.26 -0.38
CA PHE A 304 1.79 -10.03 -0.74
C PHE A 304 0.55 -9.78 0.15
N HIS A 305 0.09 -8.53 0.15
CA HIS A 305 -1.23 -8.16 0.69
C HIS A 305 -2.14 -7.65 -0.42
N LEU A 306 -3.32 -8.24 -0.54
CA LEU A 306 -4.38 -7.76 -1.41
C LEU A 306 -5.45 -7.08 -0.56
N SER A 307 -5.81 -5.86 -0.91
CA SER A 307 -6.86 -5.12 -0.23
C SER A 307 -7.90 -4.57 -1.20
N ALA A 308 -9.15 -4.52 -0.74
CA ALA A 308 -10.25 -3.82 -1.37
C ALA A 308 -10.93 -2.91 -0.35
N ALA A 309 -11.13 -1.64 -0.69
CA ALA A 309 -11.74 -0.66 0.19
C ALA A 309 -12.82 0.12 -0.55
N SER A 310 -13.95 0.35 0.12
CA SER A 310 -15.11 1.05 -0.44
C SER A 310 -15.89 1.73 0.68
N PRO A 311 -16.51 2.91 0.44
CA PRO A 311 -17.41 3.52 1.43
C PRO A 311 -18.60 2.64 1.84
N ALA A 312 -19.00 1.69 0.98
CA ALA A 312 -20.09 0.75 1.26
C ALA A 312 -19.62 -0.58 1.88
N GLY A 313 -18.31 -0.73 2.08
CA GLY A 313 -17.68 -1.99 2.43
C GLY A 313 -17.55 -2.95 1.26
N CYS A 314 -16.56 -3.82 1.34
CA CYS A 314 -16.26 -4.87 0.37
C CYS A 314 -16.10 -6.20 1.10
N ILE A 315 -16.52 -7.29 0.47
CA ILE A 315 -16.16 -8.64 0.91
C ILE A 315 -15.11 -9.16 -0.06
N LEU A 316 -13.94 -9.48 0.47
CA LEU A 316 -12.83 -10.08 -0.26
C LEU A 316 -12.52 -11.44 0.37
N GLU A 317 -12.58 -12.50 -0.43
CA GLU A 317 -12.32 -13.87 0.03
C GLU A 317 -11.49 -14.67 -0.98
N PRO A 318 -10.64 -15.61 -0.54
CA PRO A 318 -9.98 -16.54 -1.46
C PRO A 318 -11.02 -17.31 -2.25
N LEU A 319 -10.87 -17.38 -3.58
CA LEU A 319 -11.86 -18.07 -4.40
C LEU A 319 -11.78 -19.59 -4.10
N PRO A 320 -12.86 -20.20 -3.60
CA PRO A 320 -12.82 -21.60 -3.16
C PRO A 320 -12.65 -22.55 -4.34
N ALA A 321 -12.04 -23.72 -4.09
CA ALA A 321 -11.96 -24.81 -5.07
C ALA A 321 -13.30 -25.54 -5.30
N SER A 322 -14.41 -25.06 -4.73
CA SER A 322 -15.75 -25.62 -4.94
C SER A 322 -16.33 -25.11 -6.25
N GLY A 323 -16.82 -26.00 -7.11
CA GLY A 323 -17.27 -25.62 -8.45
C GLY A 323 -16.12 -25.36 -9.44
N ASP A 324 -14.89 -25.78 -9.08
CA ASP A 324 -13.73 -25.75 -9.96
C ASP A 324 -13.95 -26.62 -11.20
N TRP A 325 -13.14 -26.36 -12.21
CA TRP A 325 -13.18 -27.10 -13.46
C TRP A 325 -12.97 -28.60 -13.22
N HIS A 326 -13.70 -29.43 -13.98
CA HIS A 326 -13.42 -30.86 -14.01
C HIS A 326 -12.13 -31.09 -14.78
N GLU A 327 -11.10 -31.48 -14.05
CA GLU A 327 -9.75 -31.66 -14.58
C GLU A 327 -9.51 -33.09 -15.06
N ARG A 328 -8.90 -33.23 -16.24
CA ARG A 328 -8.36 -34.48 -16.77
C ARG A 328 -6.96 -34.24 -17.33
N GLY A 329 -5.98 -34.99 -16.83
CA GLY A 329 -4.63 -34.98 -17.37
C GLY A 329 -4.42 -36.10 -18.37
N LEU A 330 -3.82 -35.78 -19.50
CA LEU A 330 -3.37 -36.71 -20.54
C LEU A 330 -1.86 -36.56 -20.69
N SER A 331 -1.18 -37.64 -21.06
CA SER A 331 0.24 -37.59 -21.37
C SER A 331 0.47 -38.11 -22.78
N GLY A 332 1.54 -37.66 -23.43
CA GLY A 332 1.94 -38.19 -24.72
C GLY A 332 3.39 -37.83 -25.04
N ALA A 333 3.84 -38.25 -26.22
CA ALA A 333 5.13 -37.84 -26.76
C ALA A 333 5.07 -37.78 -28.30
N TRP A 334 5.73 -36.78 -28.86
CA TRP A 334 6.11 -36.78 -30.27
C TRP A 334 7.42 -37.57 -30.39
N SER A 335 7.43 -38.62 -31.20
CA SER A 335 8.61 -39.43 -31.46
C SER A 335 8.68 -39.84 -32.93
N VAL A 336 9.87 -39.75 -33.50
CA VAL A 336 10.18 -40.23 -34.84
C VAL A 336 10.08 -41.75 -34.88
N GLN A 337 10.62 -42.44 -33.86
CA GLN A 337 10.57 -43.90 -33.78
C GLN A 337 9.14 -44.44 -33.69
N ALA A 338 8.28 -43.75 -32.93
CA ALA A 338 6.86 -44.12 -32.80
C ALA A 338 5.97 -43.60 -33.94
N GLY A 339 6.53 -42.81 -34.87
CA GLY A 339 5.78 -42.18 -35.96
C GLY A 339 4.76 -41.14 -35.47
N THR A 340 4.96 -40.51 -34.32
CA THR A 340 4.04 -39.52 -33.74
C THR A 340 4.51 -38.08 -33.88
N ALA A 341 5.69 -37.83 -34.44
CA ALA A 341 6.23 -36.48 -34.67
C ALA A 341 5.81 -35.92 -36.05
N GLY A 342 4.50 -35.68 -36.22
CA GLY A 342 3.89 -35.41 -37.53
C GLY A 342 3.99 -33.98 -38.05
N GLY A 343 4.24 -33.00 -37.18
CA GLY A 343 4.24 -31.57 -37.52
C GLY A 343 2.83 -30.99 -37.75
N CYS A 344 2.74 -29.69 -38.03
CA CYS A 344 1.44 -29.00 -38.18
C CYS A 344 0.77 -29.34 -39.52
N PRO A 345 -0.50 -28.92 -39.75
CA PRO A 345 -1.26 -29.23 -40.97
C PRO A 345 -0.60 -28.84 -42.30
N ASN A 346 0.43 -27.98 -42.29
CA ASN A 346 1.28 -27.70 -43.47
C ASN A 346 2.07 -28.93 -43.95
N ASN A 347 2.07 -30.04 -43.20
CA ASN A 347 2.70 -31.32 -43.53
C ASN A 347 1.62 -32.38 -43.79
N PRO A 348 0.93 -32.34 -44.94
CA PRO A 348 -0.30 -33.11 -45.19
C PRO A 348 -0.14 -34.63 -45.08
N GLU A 349 1.08 -35.14 -45.30
CA GLU A 349 1.38 -36.58 -45.24
C GLU A 349 1.55 -37.11 -43.82
N THR A 350 1.93 -36.26 -42.86
CA THR A 350 2.41 -36.70 -41.54
C THR A 350 1.64 -36.09 -40.37
N TRP A 351 0.97 -34.95 -40.53
CA TRP A 351 0.34 -34.24 -39.41
C TRP A 351 -0.74 -35.06 -38.68
N ALA A 352 -1.47 -35.92 -39.39
CA ALA A 352 -2.48 -36.79 -38.81
C ALA A 352 -1.88 -37.90 -37.91
N GLN A 353 -0.57 -38.14 -37.99
CA GLN A 353 0.12 -39.14 -37.18
C GLN A 353 0.45 -38.63 -35.76
N ASN A 354 0.33 -37.31 -35.53
CA ASN A 354 0.46 -36.72 -34.20
C ASN A 354 -0.47 -37.38 -33.18
N PRO A 355 -0.15 -37.35 -31.87
CA PRO A 355 -1.02 -37.91 -30.84
C PRO A 355 -2.40 -37.24 -30.80
N GLN A 356 -3.43 -38.08 -30.80
CA GLN A 356 -4.84 -37.70 -30.81
C GLN A 356 -5.59 -38.33 -29.64
N PHE A 357 -6.52 -37.55 -29.08
CA PHE A 357 -7.33 -37.91 -27.94
C PHE A 357 -8.80 -37.64 -28.26
N GLU A 358 -9.64 -38.64 -28.09
CA GLU A 358 -11.09 -38.47 -28.13
C GLU A 358 -11.57 -37.91 -26.79
N VAL A 359 -12.31 -36.79 -26.85
CA VAL A 359 -12.97 -36.15 -25.73
C VAL A 359 -14.47 -36.26 -25.96
N ARG A 360 -15.22 -36.87 -25.03
CA ARG A 360 -16.69 -36.91 -25.08
C ARG A 360 -17.30 -36.06 -23.99
N VAL A 361 -18.31 -35.30 -24.38
CA VAL A 361 -19.13 -34.46 -23.50
C VAL A 361 -20.60 -34.83 -23.62
N SER A 362 -21.35 -34.74 -22.52
CA SER A 362 -22.77 -35.11 -22.46
C SER A 362 -23.72 -33.93 -22.72
N ALA A 363 -23.21 -32.71 -22.70
CA ALA A 363 -23.93 -31.46 -22.91
C ALA A 363 -23.01 -30.41 -23.56
N PRO A 364 -23.56 -29.31 -24.11
CA PRO A 364 -22.75 -28.18 -24.55
C PRO A 364 -21.81 -27.71 -23.43
N THR A 365 -20.52 -27.60 -23.74
CA THR A 365 -19.46 -27.51 -22.72
C THR A 365 -18.38 -26.53 -23.16
N THR A 366 -17.89 -25.72 -22.24
CA THR A 366 -16.63 -24.99 -22.45
C THR A 366 -15.49 -25.88 -22.02
N LEU A 367 -14.50 -26.07 -22.90
CA LEU A 367 -13.29 -26.82 -22.64
C LEU A 367 -12.10 -25.87 -22.70
N VAL A 368 -11.31 -25.80 -21.63
CA VAL A 368 -9.98 -25.18 -21.68
C VAL A 368 -8.95 -26.29 -21.73
N ALA A 369 -8.21 -26.38 -22.83
CA ALA A 369 -7.15 -27.36 -23.02
C ALA A 369 -5.80 -26.66 -22.92
N VAL A 370 -4.90 -27.19 -22.09
CA VAL A 370 -3.54 -26.67 -21.88
C VAL A 370 -2.56 -27.78 -22.24
N LEU A 371 -1.75 -27.58 -23.28
CA LEU A 371 -0.68 -28.49 -23.68
C LEU A 371 0.64 -27.95 -23.14
N SER A 372 1.31 -28.73 -22.28
CA SER A 372 2.58 -28.36 -21.65
C SER A 372 3.66 -29.40 -21.95
N LEU A 373 4.88 -28.98 -22.22
CA LEU A 373 6.04 -29.86 -22.34
C LEU A 373 6.36 -30.50 -20.98
N LYS A 374 6.73 -31.78 -20.99
CA LYS A 374 7.22 -32.47 -19.79
C LYS A 374 8.68 -32.13 -19.58
N VAL A 375 8.92 -31.06 -18.83
CA VAL A 375 10.24 -30.56 -18.49
C VAL A 375 10.42 -30.61 -16.97
N ALA A 376 11.64 -30.88 -16.50
CA ALA A 376 11.94 -30.84 -15.07
C ALA A 376 11.68 -29.42 -14.50
N PRO A 377 11.14 -29.25 -13.28
CA PRO A 377 10.75 -27.93 -12.77
C PRO A 377 11.85 -26.86 -12.82
N ALA A 378 13.09 -27.22 -12.51
CA ALA A 378 14.22 -26.29 -12.59
C ALA A 378 14.54 -25.85 -14.02
N GLU A 379 14.40 -26.76 -14.98
CA GLU A 379 14.59 -26.46 -16.40
C GLU A 379 13.42 -25.65 -16.97
N ALA A 380 12.20 -25.91 -16.50
CA ALA A 380 11.03 -25.13 -16.84
C ALA A 380 11.17 -23.66 -16.41
N VAL A 381 11.70 -23.40 -15.22
CA VAL A 381 12.01 -22.03 -14.77
C VAL A 381 13.05 -21.38 -15.69
N ARG A 382 14.19 -22.05 -15.95
CA ARG A 382 15.26 -21.51 -16.81
C ARG A 382 14.79 -21.16 -18.22
N LEU A 383 14.01 -22.04 -18.84
CA LEU A 383 13.48 -21.82 -20.18
C LEU A 383 12.47 -20.65 -20.18
N GLN A 384 11.64 -20.52 -19.14
CA GLN A 384 10.70 -19.41 -19.01
C GLN A 384 11.43 -18.07 -18.83
N GLU A 385 12.45 -18.02 -17.97
CA GLU A 385 13.29 -16.84 -17.77
C GLU A 385 14.01 -16.44 -19.06
N ALA A 386 14.61 -17.40 -19.76
CA ALA A 386 15.28 -17.18 -21.04
C ALA A 386 14.31 -16.65 -22.11
N HIS A 387 13.09 -17.21 -22.19
CA HIS A 387 12.07 -16.74 -23.13
C HIS A 387 11.66 -15.30 -22.84
N VAL A 388 11.38 -14.97 -21.58
CA VAL A 388 10.99 -13.60 -21.16
C VAL A 388 12.11 -12.60 -21.47
N GLN A 389 13.36 -12.97 -21.18
CA GLN A 389 14.52 -12.12 -21.46
C GLN A 389 14.68 -11.86 -22.95
N LEU A 390 14.72 -12.91 -23.77
CA LEU A 390 14.88 -12.78 -25.23
C LEU A 390 13.72 -11.99 -25.85
N ALA A 391 12.49 -12.20 -25.37
CA ALA A 391 11.32 -11.45 -25.85
C ALA A 391 11.42 -9.95 -25.51
N ALA A 392 11.87 -9.60 -24.30
CA ALA A 392 12.07 -8.20 -23.90
C ALA A 392 13.20 -7.53 -24.71
N GLU A 393 14.31 -8.24 -24.94
CA GLU A 393 15.41 -7.75 -25.77
C GLU A 393 14.99 -7.58 -27.24
N ALA A 394 14.19 -8.51 -27.78
CA ALA A 394 13.68 -8.43 -29.14
C ALA A 394 12.69 -7.26 -29.30
N GLN A 395 11.80 -7.04 -28.33
CA GLN A 395 10.89 -5.89 -28.32
C GLN A 395 11.66 -4.57 -28.25
N LYS A 396 12.70 -4.49 -27.41
CA LYS A 396 13.55 -3.31 -27.33
C LYS A 396 14.28 -3.06 -28.65
N ALA A 397 14.84 -4.10 -29.27
CA ALA A 397 15.49 -3.99 -30.58
C ALA A 397 14.52 -3.51 -31.66
N ALA A 398 13.28 -4.03 -31.68
CA ALA A 398 12.24 -3.59 -32.61
C ALA A 398 11.81 -2.13 -32.39
N ALA A 399 11.65 -1.70 -31.13
CA ALA A 399 11.35 -0.31 -30.79
C ALA A 399 12.46 0.66 -31.22
N GLU A 400 13.71 0.20 -31.21
CA GLU A 400 14.90 0.91 -31.68
C GLU A 400 15.17 0.75 -33.18
N GLN A 401 14.27 0.09 -33.94
CA GLN A 401 14.40 -0.19 -35.38
C GLN A 401 15.65 -1.00 -35.76
N ARG A 402 16.15 -1.85 -34.86
CA ARG A 402 17.26 -2.78 -35.07
C ARG A 402 16.76 -4.15 -35.53
N ASP A 403 16.23 -4.21 -36.76
CA ASP A 403 15.52 -5.39 -37.27
C ASP A 403 16.37 -6.67 -37.36
N ALA A 404 17.67 -6.54 -37.67
CA ALA A 404 18.58 -7.69 -37.73
C ALA A 404 18.79 -8.34 -36.35
N ASP A 405 18.93 -7.53 -35.31
CA ASP A 405 19.11 -7.99 -33.93
C ASP A 405 17.81 -8.61 -33.40
N ALA A 406 16.66 -7.98 -33.68
CA ALA A 406 15.35 -8.53 -33.33
C ALA A 406 15.14 -9.91 -33.97
N LYS A 407 15.53 -10.08 -35.24
CA LYS A 407 15.46 -11.37 -35.94
C LYS A 407 16.38 -12.43 -35.34
N ALA A 408 17.63 -12.07 -35.02
CA ALA A 408 18.58 -12.98 -34.38
C ALA A 408 18.09 -13.47 -33.01
N LEU A 409 17.51 -12.56 -32.21
CA LEU A 409 16.90 -12.90 -30.91
C LEU A 409 15.69 -13.82 -31.09
N GLN A 410 14.86 -13.61 -32.12
CA GLN A 410 13.75 -14.50 -32.44
C GLN A 410 14.22 -15.92 -32.83
N GLU A 411 15.34 -16.04 -33.55
CA GLU A 411 15.96 -17.33 -33.87
C GLU A 411 16.49 -18.04 -32.61
N GLN A 412 17.07 -17.30 -31.66
CA GLN A 412 17.46 -17.83 -30.36
C GLN A 412 16.25 -18.33 -29.56
N THR A 413 15.15 -17.57 -29.51
CA THR A 413 13.89 -18.00 -28.87
C THR A 413 13.37 -19.31 -29.49
N SER A 414 13.51 -19.46 -30.81
CA SER A 414 13.10 -20.67 -31.53
C SER A 414 13.90 -21.91 -31.17
N SER A 415 15.09 -21.75 -30.60
CA SER A 415 15.95 -22.86 -30.17
C SER A 415 15.65 -23.35 -28.75
N LEU A 416 14.88 -22.59 -27.95
CA LEU A 416 14.60 -22.93 -26.54
C LEU A 416 13.69 -24.15 -26.40
N ALA A 417 12.64 -24.22 -27.23
CA ALA A 417 11.63 -25.27 -27.17
C ALA A 417 10.97 -25.46 -28.55
N PRO A 418 10.53 -26.69 -28.88
CA PRO A 418 9.78 -26.93 -30.11
C PRO A 418 8.50 -26.10 -30.10
N ALA A 419 8.13 -25.57 -31.26
CA ALA A 419 6.86 -24.87 -31.38
C ALA A 419 5.71 -25.88 -31.29
N ILE A 420 4.81 -25.70 -30.34
CA ILE A 420 3.72 -26.64 -30.05
C ILE A 420 2.35 -25.99 -30.27
N GLY A 421 1.34 -26.81 -30.55
CA GLY A 421 -0.02 -26.38 -30.81
C GLY A 421 -1.05 -27.47 -30.54
N LEU A 422 -2.28 -27.05 -30.26
CA LEU A 422 -3.45 -27.91 -30.08
C LEU A 422 -4.49 -27.62 -31.16
N LEU A 423 -5.07 -28.67 -31.74
CA LEU A 423 -6.20 -28.60 -32.66
C LEU A 423 -7.37 -29.43 -32.11
N VAL A 424 -8.60 -28.93 -32.25
CA VAL A 424 -9.81 -29.60 -31.77
C VAL A 424 -10.83 -29.70 -32.90
N PHE A 425 -11.24 -30.92 -33.22
CA PHE A 425 -12.16 -31.22 -34.32
C PHE A 425 -13.47 -31.85 -33.82
N GLY A 426 -14.59 -31.42 -34.39
CA GLY A 426 -15.88 -32.10 -34.30
C GLY A 426 -15.91 -33.29 -35.26
N SER A 427 -15.40 -34.44 -34.82
CA SER A 427 -15.22 -35.63 -35.68
C SER A 427 -16.33 -36.67 -35.54
N GLY A 428 -17.20 -36.56 -34.52
CA GLY A 428 -18.11 -37.66 -34.16
C GLY A 428 -17.40 -38.82 -33.45
N GLY A 429 -16.12 -38.64 -33.10
CA GLY A 429 -15.24 -39.63 -32.48
C GLY A 429 -14.29 -40.29 -33.47
N GLY A 430 -13.16 -40.78 -32.97
CA GLY A 430 -12.12 -41.43 -33.77
C GLY A 430 -11.01 -40.53 -34.32
N LEU A 431 -10.08 -41.14 -35.06
CA LEU A 431 -8.90 -40.48 -35.60
C LEU A 431 -9.29 -39.47 -36.69
N VAL A 432 -8.72 -38.28 -36.60
CA VAL A 432 -8.72 -37.29 -37.67
C VAL A 432 -7.57 -37.64 -38.62
N SER A 433 -7.90 -37.85 -39.89
CA SER A 433 -6.94 -38.17 -40.95
C SER A 433 -7.43 -37.61 -42.29
N GLY A 434 -6.52 -37.11 -43.13
CA GLY A 434 -6.84 -36.58 -44.45
C GLY A 434 -6.27 -35.16 -44.69
N PRO A 435 -6.54 -34.58 -45.87
CA PRO A 435 -6.14 -33.21 -46.17
C PRO A 435 -6.85 -32.22 -45.25
N TYR A 436 -6.11 -31.22 -44.77
CA TYR A 436 -6.62 -30.26 -43.79
C TYR A 436 -7.73 -29.39 -44.37
N GLU A 437 -7.73 -29.13 -45.68
CA GLU A 437 -8.74 -28.34 -46.38
C GLU A 437 -10.15 -28.91 -46.23
N GLU A 438 -10.27 -30.23 -46.13
CA GLU A 438 -11.54 -30.94 -45.95
C GLU A 438 -11.96 -31.01 -44.47
N LEU A 439 -11.00 -30.90 -43.55
CA LEU A 439 -11.18 -31.03 -42.10
C LEU A 439 -11.28 -29.68 -41.39
N GLY A 440 -10.77 -28.62 -41.98
CA GLY A 440 -10.82 -27.24 -41.48
C GLY A 440 -12.24 -26.80 -41.10
N PRO A 441 -13.28 -27.07 -41.92
CA PRO A 441 -14.66 -26.78 -41.55
C PRO A 441 -15.18 -27.53 -40.32
N LYS A 442 -14.54 -28.64 -39.93
CA LYS A 442 -14.85 -29.42 -38.73
C LYS A 442 -14.00 -29.01 -37.52
N GLN A 443 -13.02 -28.12 -37.69
CA GLN A 443 -12.24 -27.60 -36.58
C GLN A 443 -13.13 -26.67 -35.73
N VAL A 444 -13.29 -27.02 -34.46
CA VAL A 444 -14.11 -26.26 -33.51
C VAL A 444 -13.26 -25.37 -32.60
N GLY A 445 -11.95 -25.60 -32.55
CA GLY A 445 -11.01 -24.74 -31.83
C GLY A 445 -9.55 -25.14 -32.07
N ALA A 446 -8.64 -24.23 -31.75
CA ALA A 446 -7.20 -24.46 -31.78
C ALA A 446 -6.47 -23.47 -30.87
N SER A 447 -5.27 -23.82 -30.43
CA SER A 447 -4.31 -22.83 -29.92
C SER A 447 -3.54 -22.22 -31.09
N GLN A 448 -2.90 -21.07 -30.86
CA GLN A 448 -1.81 -20.65 -31.73
C GLN A 448 -0.62 -21.62 -31.58
N PHE A 449 0.18 -21.74 -32.64
CA PHE A 449 1.44 -22.51 -32.60
C PHE A 449 2.55 -21.59 -32.17
N GLU A 450 3.24 -21.96 -31.09
CA GLU A 450 4.01 -20.95 -30.36
C GLU A 450 5.44 -21.37 -30.09
N ILE A 451 6.34 -20.49 -30.49
CA ILE A 451 7.76 -20.75 -30.62
C ILE A 451 8.46 -20.54 -29.27
N GLY A 452 9.26 -21.52 -28.84
CA GLY A 452 10.07 -21.39 -27.64
C GLY A 452 9.30 -21.32 -26.33
N THR A 453 8.00 -21.65 -26.34
CA THR A 453 7.14 -21.71 -25.15
C THR A 453 7.05 -23.15 -24.66
N GLN A 454 6.84 -23.31 -23.35
CA GLN A 454 6.63 -24.65 -22.77
C GLN A 454 5.17 -25.05 -22.76
N GLU A 455 4.27 -24.11 -23.05
CA GLU A 455 2.85 -24.33 -22.87
C GLU A 455 2.04 -23.52 -23.87
N VAL A 456 0.94 -24.10 -24.34
CA VAL A 456 -0.09 -23.40 -25.12
C VAL A 456 -1.46 -23.76 -24.57
N SER A 457 -2.40 -22.83 -24.64
CA SER A 457 -3.77 -23.05 -24.19
C SER A 457 -4.78 -22.70 -25.27
N ALA A 458 -5.89 -23.42 -25.32
CA ALA A 458 -7.04 -23.13 -26.15
C ALA A 458 -8.32 -23.19 -25.32
N GLU A 459 -9.13 -22.13 -25.37
CA GLU A 459 -10.51 -22.18 -24.93
C GLU A 459 -11.40 -22.54 -26.12
N VAL A 460 -12.20 -23.59 -25.98
CA VAL A 460 -13.02 -24.15 -27.07
C VAL A 460 -14.44 -24.36 -26.57
N ALA A 461 -15.40 -23.73 -27.27
CA ALA A 461 -16.80 -24.01 -27.08
C ALA A 461 -17.16 -25.30 -27.83
N LEU A 462 -17.63 -26.31 -27.11
CA LEU A 462 -18.14 -27.56 -27.66
C LEU A 462 -19.67 -27.45 -27.70
N PRO A 463 -20.27 -27.11 -28.86
CA PRO A 463 -21.65 -26.65 -28.94
C PRO A 463 -22.72 -27.75 -28.76
N ALA A 464 -22.33 -29.03 -28.83
CA ALA A 464 -23.25 -30.14 -28.77
C ALA A 464 -22.67 -31.31 -27.96
N ALA A 465 -23.55 -32.13 -27.39
CA ALA A 465 -23.16 -33.42 -26.85
C ALA A 465 -22.58 -34.30 -27.96
N GLY A 466 -21.47 -34.98 -27.70
CA GLY A 466 -20.78 -35.75 -28.73
C GLY A 466 -19.31 -35.99 -28.45
N ALA A 467 -18.64 -36.53 -29.47
CA ALA A 467 -17.23 -36.87 -29.44
C ALA A 467 -16.43 -35.91 -30.32
N TYR A 468 -15.34 -35.41 -29.75
CA TYR A 468 -14.39 -34.47 -30.35
C TYR A 468 -13.00 -35.09 -30.34
N THR A 469 -12.16 -34.70 -31.30
CA THR A 469 -10.77 -35.16 -31.36
C THR A 469 -9.84 -34.00 -31.09
N LEU A 470 -9.04 -34.12 -30.03
CA LEU A 470 -7.97 -33.21 -29.67
C LEU A 470 -6.64 -33.76 -30.17
N LEU A 471 -5.94 -32.99 -30.99
CA LEU A 471 -4.67 -33.35 -31.60
C LEU A 471 -3.58 -32.42 -31.09
N ALA A 472 -2.56 -32.99 -30.45
CA ALA A 472 -1.39 -32.27 -29.97
C ALA A 472 -0.27 -32.35 -31.00
N SER A 473 0.24 -31.21 -31.46
CA SER A 473 1.16 -31.13 -32.61
C SER A 473 2.38 -30.28 -32.29
N THR A 474 3.53 -30.64 -32.84
CA THR A 474 4.63 -29.69 -33.07
C THR A 474 4.38 -28.91 -34.37
N PHE A 475 5.07 -27.79 -34.58
CA PHE A 475 4.99 -27.05 -35.83
C PHE A 475 5.75 -27.77 -36.95
N ALA A 476 7.02 -28.12 -36.70
CA ALA A 476 7.84 -28.86 -37.63
C ALA A 476 7.73 -30.37 -37.40
N PRO A 477 7.73 -31.20 -38.46
CA PRO A 477 7.76 -32.65 -38.33
C PRO A 477 9.11 -33.11 -37.75
N GLY A 478 9.13 -34.30 -37.15
CA GLY A 478 10.34 -34.92 -36.60
C GLY A 478 10.86 -34.34 -35.29
N GLN A 479 10.21 -33.32 -34.72
CA GLN A 479 10.55 -32.81 -33.39
C GLN A 479 10.08 -33.78 -32.30
N GLU A 480 10.99 -34.18 -31.42
CA GLU A 480 10.69 -35.11 -30.33
C GLU A 480 10.59 -34.39 -28.98
N ALA A 481 9.49 -34.60 -28.26
CA ALA A 481 9.33 -34.15 -26.88
C ALA A 481 8.18 -34.91 -26.21
N ALA A 482 8.27 -35.08 -24.89
CA ALA A 482 7.16 -35.55 -24.07
C ALA A 482 6.30 -34.37 -23.61
N PHE A 483 4.99 -34.59 -23.45
CA PHE A 483 4.05 -33.54 -23.08
C PHE A 483 2.91 -34.05 -22.17
N VAL A 484 2.20 -33.11 -21.56
CA VAL A 484 0.95 -33.28 -20.83
C VAL A 484 -0.12 -32.40 -21.47
N VAL A 485 -1.36 -32.88 -21.52
CA VAL A 485 -2.53 -32.04 -21.80
C VAL A 485 -3.42 -32.01 -20.57
N ALA A 486 -3.64 -30.83 -20.02
CA ALA A 486 -4.63 -30.57 -18.98
C ALA A 486 -5.94 -30.12 -19.63
N LEU A 487 -7.01 -30.84 -19.35
CA LEU A 487 -8.36 -30.50 -19.80
C LEU A 487 -9.19 -30.04 -18.62
N TYR A 488 -9.73 -28.84 -18.72
CA TYR A 488 -10.64 -28.24 -17.75
C TYR A 488 -12.01 -28.13 -18.41
N SER A 489 -13.01 -28.83 -17.87
CA SER A 489 -14.37 -28.89 -18.41
C SER A 489 -15.42 -28.34 -17.45
N THR A 490 -16.45 -27.68 -17.98
CA THR A 490 -17.69 -27.36 -17.24
C THR A 490 -18.57 -28.60 -17.00
N ASP A 491 -18.43 -29.62 -17.84
CA ASP A 491 -19.17 -30.90 -17.75
C ASP A 491 -18.39 -31.92 -16.90
N ALA A 492 -19.04 -32.39 -15.82
CA ALA A 492 -18.53 -33.40 -14.89
C ALA A 492 -18.33 -34.78 -15.51
N SER A 493 -19.11 -35.10 -16.54
CA SER A 493 -19.14 -36.39 -17.21
C SER A 493 -18.10 -36.52 -18.32
N ILE A 494 -17.22 -35.52 -18.50
CA ILE A 494 -16.19 -35.56 -19.54
C ILE A 494 -15.36 -36.85 -19.45
N THR A 495 -15.31 -37.58 -20.57
CA THR A 495 -14.48 -38.78 -20.72
C THR A 495 -13.44 -38.56 -21.80
N VAL A 496 -12.27 -39.16 -21.61
CA VAL A 496 -11.15 -38.99 -22.53
C VAL A 496 -10.53 -40.34 -22.83
N LYS A 497 -10.20 -40.57 -24.10
CA LYS A 497 -9.57 -41.78 -24.58
C LYS A 497 -8.49 -41.44 -25.61
N GLN A 498 -7.29 -41.95 -25.45
CA GLN A 498 -6.26 -41.83 -26.48
C GLN A 498 -6.59 -42.68 -27.70
N LEU A 499 -6.38 -42.13 -28.89
CA LEU A 499 -6.73 -42.77 -30.17
C LEU A 499 -5.51 -43.41 -30.86
N ASN A 500 -4.32 -42.82 -30.73
CA ASN A 500 -3.05 -43.32 -31.27
C ASN A 500 -1.87 -43.01 -30.32
N GLY A 501 -0.74 -43.71 -30.46
CA GLY A 501 0.51 -43.38 -29.75
C GLY A 501 0.84 -44.14 -28.44
N GLY A 502 0.38 -45.39 -28.25
CA GLY A 502 0.71 -46.23 -27.08
C GLY A 502 -0.09 -45.91 -25.80
N SER A 503 -0.24 -46.86 -24.87
CA SER A 503 -1.16 -46.72 -23.72
C SER A 503 -0.68 -45.72 -22.67
N VAL A 504 -1.55 -44.79 -22.26
CA VAL A 504 -1.28 -43.79 -21.20
C VAL A 504 -2.11 -44.06 -19.94
N SER A 505 -1.49 -43.84 -18.77
CA SER A 505 -2.16 -43.84 -17.47
C SER A 505 -3.07 -42.62 -17.32
N THR A 506 -4.36 -42.83 -17.17
CA THR A 506 -5.30 -41.80 -16.70
C THR A 506 -5.13 -41.67 -15.18
N GLY A 507 -4.35 -40.70 -14.73
CA GLY A 507 -4.17 -40.36 -13.31
C GLY A 507 -4.34 -38.87 -13.09
N GLY A 508 -4.68 -38.46 -11.87
CA GLY A 508 -4.63 -37.04 -11.50
C GLY A 508 -3.21 -36.54 -11.66
N VAL A 509 -2.96 -35.72 -12.67
CA VAL A 509 -1.64 -35.12 -12.88
C VAL A 509 -1.57 -33.90 -11.98
N ASP A 510 -0.61 -33.87 -11.06
CA ASP A 510 -0.34 -32.67 -10.28
C ASP A 510 0.40 -31.67 -11.17
N LEU A 511 -0.34 -30.73 -11.76
CA LEU A 511 0.18 -29.67 -12.61
C LEU A 511 0.70 -28.46 -11.81
N GLY A 512 0.76 -28.58 -10.48
CA GLY A 512 1.10 -27.45 -9.59
C GLY A 512 -0.01 -26.42 -9.48
N ASP A 513 -1.23 -26.70 -9.93
CA ASP A 513 -2.36 -25.76 -9.87
C ASP A 513 -3.03 -25.67 -8.49
N ARG A 514 -2.66 -26.57 -7.55
CA ARG A 514 -3.27 -26.65 -6.22
C ARG A 514 -2.46 -25.87 -5.18
N ALA A 515 -2.42 -24.55 -5.31
CA ALA A 515 -2.12 -23.70 -4.16
C ALA A 515 -3.36 -23.66 -3.25
N ARG A 516 -3.34 -24.41 -2.14
CA ARG A 516 -4.25 -24.14 -1.02
C ARG A 516 -3.78 -22.83 -0.36
N PRO A 517 -4.64 -21.82 -0.17
CA PRO A 517 -4.35 -20.79 0.82
C PRO A 517 -4.14 -21.52 2.15
N GLN A 518 -2.96 -21.41 2.76
CA GLN A 518 -2.80 -21.84 4.13
C GLN A 518 -3.63 -20.88 4.99
N GLY A 519 -4.86 -21.28 5.30
CA GLY A 519 -5.62 -20.65 6.35
C GLY A 519 -4.88 -20.86 7.66
N ILE A 520 -4.43 -19.76 8.27
CA ILE A 520 -4.07 -19.77 9.69
C ILE A 520 -5.34 -20.19 10.43
N ALA A 521 -5.29 -21.35 11.08
CA ALA A 521 -6.39 -21.87 11.86
C ALA A 521 -6.67 -20.91 13.02
N GLY A 522 -7.82 -20.23 13.00
CA GLY A 522 -8.38 -19.64 14.21
C GLY A 522 -8.68 -20.73 15.25
N PRO A 523 -8.68 -20.42 16.56
CA PRO A 523 -8.99 -21.40 17.59
C PRO A 523 -10.41 -21.94 17.37
N GLY A 524 -10.49 -23.27 17.26
CA GLY A 524 -11.63 -24.00 16.72
C GLY A 524 -12.96 -23.75 17.42
N ALA A 525 -14.00 -23.58 16.61
CA ALA A 525 -15.39 -23.74 17.02
C ALA A 525 -15.66 -25.22 17.34
N GLY A 526 -15.68 -25.55 18.63
CA GLY A 526 -16.14 -26.84 19.13
C GLY A 526 -17.66 -26.95 19.01
N THR A 527 -18.10 -27.96 18.26
CA THR A 527 -19.49 -28.37 18.06
C THR A 527 -20.21 -28.66 19.38
N ARG A 528 -21.41 -28.09 19.59
CA ARG A 528 -22.43 -28.68 20.46
C ARG A 528 -23.81 -28.65 19.81
N SER A 529 -24.34 -29.86 19.70
CA SER A 529 -25.64 -30.27 19.18
C SER A 529 -26.81 -29.67 19.96
N ALA A 530 -27.89 -29.38 19.25
CA ALA A 530 -29.17 -28.97 19.79
C ALA A 530 -29.75 -30.05 20.73
N ILE A 531 -30.11 -29.65 21.95
CA ILE A 531 -30.96 -30.43 22.86
C ILE A 531 -32.06 -29.48 23.36
N GLU A 532 -33.32 -29.84 23.08
CA GLU A 532 -34.52 -29.17 23.58
C GLU A 532 -34.68 -29.29 25.12
N PRO A 533 -35.44 -28.37 25.76
CA PRO A 533 -35.46 -28.23 27.21
C PRO A 533 -36.52 -29.13 27.87
N PRO A 534 -36.29 -29.62 29.10
CA PRO A 534 -37.38 -29.99 29.97
C PRO A 534 -37.61 -28.93 31.05
N ALA A 535 -38.87 -28.53 31.15
CA ALA A 535 -39.45 -27.70 32.19
C ALA A 535 -39.33 -28.31 33.59
N ALA A 536 -39.18 -27.48 34.62
CA ALA A 536 -39.97 -27.55 35.86
C ALA A 536 -39.69 -26.33 36.75
N LYS A 537 -40.79 -25.85 37.34
CA LYS A 537 -40.93 -24.67 38.20
C LYS A 537 -40.24 -24.87 39.56
N HIS A 538 -39.64 -23.81 40.11
CA HIS A 538 -39.75 -23.56 41.54
C HIS A 538 -40.07 -22.09 41.82
N ASP A 539 -41.23 -21.93 42.45
CA ASP A 539 -41.88 -20.70 42.88
C ASP A 539 -41.36 -20.37 44.28
N ILE A 540 -40.79 -19.18 44.45
CA ILE A 540 -40.33 -18.64 45.73
C ILE A 540 -41.09 -17.36 46.04
N SER A 541 -42.41 -17.37 45.83
CA SER A 541 -43.30 -16.41 46.48
C SER A 541 -43.49 -16.81 47.95
N LYS A 542 -42.77 -16.12 48.85
CA LYS A 542 -43.22 -15.70 50.20
C LYS A 542 -42.03 -15.41 51.11
N THR A 543 -41.68 -14.12 51.19
CA THR A 543 -41.15 -13.32 52.31
C THR A 543 -40.35 -12.20 51.65
N ARG A 544 -40.61 -10.90 51.82
CA ARG A 544 -41.30 -10.18 52.89
C ARG A 544 -41.36 -8.71 52.43
N GLU A 545 -42.55 -8.13 52.36
CA GLU A 545 -42.74 -6.68 52.42
C GLU A 545 -42.35 -6.19 53.82
N GLU A 546 -41.64 -5.07 53.92
CA GLU A 546 -41.73 -4.10 55.02
C GLU A 546 -40.77 -2.92 54.74
N LEU A 547 -41.36 -1.71 54.59
CA LEU A 547 -40.73 -0.37 54.46
C LEU A 547 -40.11 -0.11 53.07
N GLY A 548 -40.54 0.84 52.23
CA GLY A 548 -41.20 2.12 52.49
C GLY A 548 -40.35 3.23 51.86
N ASP A 549 -40.46 3.37 50.53
CA ASP A 549 -40.05 4.48 49.64
C ASP A 549 -38.65 5.12 49.80
N ASP A 550 -37.77 4.91 48.81
CA ASP A 550 -36.53 5.70 48.65
C ASP A 550 -36.07 5.86 47.17
N GLY A 551 -36.92 6.42 46.30
CA GLY A 551 -36.44 7.29 45.20
C GLY A 551 -35.38 6.75 44.22
N LYS A 552 -35.50 5.53 43.70
CA LYS A 552 -34.52 4.97 42.76
C LYS A 552 -34.90 5.18 41.29
N LEU A 553 -34.07 5.94 40.58
CA LEU A 553 -34.12 6.12 39.11
C LEU A 553 -34.18 4.77 38.39
N GLY A 554 -35.05 4.70 37.36
CA GLY A 554 -35.25 3.53 36.51
C GLY A 554 -34.01 3.19 35.69
N HIS A 555 -33.84 1.92 35.31
CA HIS A 555 -32.62 1.38 34.71
C HIS A 555 -32.11 2.14 33.47
N ALA A 556 -33.01 2.67 32.63
CA ALA A 556 -32.62 3.50 31.49
C ALA A 556 -32.05 4.86 31.92
N GLN A 557 -32.68 5.53 32.89
CA GLN A 557 -32.15 6.78 33.47
C GLN A 557 -30.91 6.53 34.33
N ARG A 558 -30.77 5.33 34.90
CA ARG A 558 -29.56 4.90 35.63
C ARG A 558 -28.42 4.63 34.66
N MET A 559 -28.70 4.07 33.48
CA MET A 559 -27.74 3.91 32.39
C MET A 559 -27.34 5.27 31.80
N GLU A 560 -28.29 6.20 31.56
CA GLU A 560 -27.97 7.55 31.08
C GLU A 560 -27.20 8.38 32.11
N LEU A 561 -27.51 8.25 33.41
CA LEU A 561 -26.75 8.91 34.48
C LEU A 561 -25.38 8.23 34.70
N GLU A 562 -25.26 6.91 34.52
CA GLU A 562 -23.99 6.17 34.54
C GLU A 562 -23.14 6.44 33.29
N GLU A 563 -23.74 6.68 32.12
CA GLU A 563 -23.07 7.14 30.90
C GLU A 563 -22.61 8.59 31.03
N ALA A 564 -23.46 9.48 31.55
CA ALA A 564 -23.09 10.86 31.85
C ALA A 564 -21.97 10.93 32.91
N GLN A 565 -22.02 10.07 33.94
CA GLN A 565 -20.93 9.95 34.93
C GLN A 565 -19.68 9.25 34.38
N ARG A 566 -19.81 8.38 33.36
CA ARG A 566 -18.68 7.79 32.62
C ARG A 566 -17.98 8.82 31.72
N LEU A 567 -18.76 9.70 31.09
CA LEU A 567 -18.27 10.82 30.29
C LEU A 567 -17.61 11.90 31.15
N ASP A 568 -18.10 12.14 32.38
CA ASP A 568 -17.49 13.09 33.33
C ASP A 568 -16.22 12.52 34.01
N LYS A 569 -16.13 11.19 34.17
CA LYS A 569 -14.91 10.48 34.64
C LYS A 569 -13.91 10.11 33.54
N TRP A 570 -14.18 10.48 32.28
CA TRP A 570 -13.41 10.01 31.12
C TRP A 570 -11.95 10.49 31.10
N LYS A 571 -11.59 11.47 31.95
CA LYS A 571 -10.21 11.95 32.07
C LYS A 571 -9.33 11.16 33.04
N GLU A 572 -9.88 10.36 33.97
CA GLU A 572 -9.07 9.81 35.08
C GLU A 572 -8.75 8.31 34.98
N ASN A 573 -9.28 7.54 34.02
CA ASN A 573 -9.08 6.08 33.98
C ASN A 573 -8.94 5.48 32.58
N VAL A 574 -8.42 6.22 31.59
CA VAL A 574 -8.05 5.62 30.30
C VAL A 574 -6.68 4.93 30.47
N PRO A 575 -6.55 3.61 30.24
CA PRO A 575 -5.25 2.94 30.23
C PRO A 575 -4.32 3.62 29.21
N MET A 576 -3.04 3.80 29.54
CA MET A 576 -2.10 4.35 28.55
C MET A 576 -1.99 3.44 27.33
N MET A 577 -2.44 3.93 26.17
CA MET A 577 -2.50 3.17 24.93
C MET A 577 -1.34 3.50 23.98
N THR A 578 -1.05 2.56 23.07
CA THR A 578 -0.39 2.79 21.78
C THR A 578 -1.33 3.54 20.85
N ILE A 579 -0.84 3.90 19.67
CA ILE A 579 -1.64 4.66 18.71
C ILE A 579 -2.79 3.83 18.10
N GLU A 580 -2.65 2.51 18.13
CA GLU A 580 -3.63 1.50 17.72
C GLU A 580 -4.68 1.17 18.80
N GLY A 581 -4.64 1.86 19.95
CA GLY A 581 -5.54 1.56 21.06
C GLY A 581 -5.17 0.29 21.84
N GLN A 582 -3.99 -0.29 21.61
CA GLN A 582 -3.46 -1.39 22.42
C GLN A 582 -2.85 -0.83 23.70
N PRO A 583 -2.96 -1.48 24.86
CA PRO A 583 -2.31 -1.01 26.07
C PRO A 583 -0.77 -1.08 25.95
N LEU A 584 -0.05 -0.08 26.48
CA LEU A 584 1.41 -0.16 26.62
C LEU A 584 1.80 -1.42 27.42
N SER A 585 2.95 -2.00 27.11
CA SER A 585 3.46 -3.14 27.88
C SER A 585 3.74 -2.77 29.34
N ASP A 586 3.73 -3.77 30.21
CA ASP A 586 3.97 -3.56 31.64
C ASP A 586 5.41 -3.12 31.92
N ASN A 587 6.37 -3.50 31.06
CA ASN A 587 7.76 -3.06 31.14
C ASN A 587 7.89 -1.55 30.85
N VAL A 588 7.22 -1.05 29.81
CA VAL A 588 7.21 0.38 29.47
C VAL A 588 6.56 1.18 30.61
N LYS A 589 5.43 0.71 31.14
CA LYS A 589 4.75 1.34 32.29
C LYS A 589 5.62 1.33 33.55
N LYS A 590 6.32 0.24 33.83
CA LYS A 590 7.23 0.12 34.96
C LYS A 590 8.40 1.08 34.80
N LYS A 591 9.01 1.12 33.62
CA LYS A 591 10.15 2.02 33.33
C LYS A 591 9.76 3.49 33.45
N HIS A 592 8.57 3.86 32.97
CA HIS A 592 7.99 5.19 33.18
C HIS A 592 7.93 5.54 34.67
N LYS A 593 7.31 4.70 35.50
CA LYS A 593 7.20 4.92 36.94
C LYS A 593 8.56 5.04 37.65
N GLU A 594 9.53 4.20 37.26
CA GLU A 594 10.88 4.26 37.81
C GLU A 594 11.59 5.57 37.47
N LEU A 595 11.48 6.05 36.23
CA LEU A 595 12.07 7.31 35.79
C LEU A 595 11.39 8.52 36.44
N VAL A 596 10.06 8.51 36.61
CA VAL A 596 9.33 9.55 37.35
C VAL A 596 9.82 9.61 38.80
N ALA A 597 9.86 8.48 39.51
CA ALA A 597 10.30 8.44 40.90
C ALA A 597 11.76 8.92 41.07
N PHE A 598 12.64 8.54 40.13
CA PHE A 598 14.01 9.04 40.09
C PHE A 598 14.07 10.56 39.87
N ALA A 599 13.30 11.07 38.91
CA ALA A 599 13.26 12.50 38.59
C ALA A 599 12.73 13.33 39.76
N GLU A 600 11.69 12.86 40.46
CA GLU A 600 11.15 13.53 41.65
C GLU A 600 12.15 13.57 42.81
N ALA A 601 12.84 12.45 43.06
CA ALA A 601 13.88 12.40 44.10
C ALA A 601 15.05 13.35 43.76
N ASN A 602 15.47 13.39 42.50
CA ASN A 602 16.50 14.31 42.02
C ASN A 602 16.04 15.77 42.11
N ALA A 603 14.79 16.08 41.74
CA ALA A 603 14.24 17.43 41.86
C ALA A 603 14.20 17.89 43.33
N ALA A 604 13.78 17.02 44.25
CA ALA A 604 13.78 17.32 45.68
C ALA A 604 15.20 17.62 46.21
N ALA A 605 16.22 16.90 45.72
CA ALA A 605 17.62 17.15 46.07
C ALA A 605 18.19 18.44 45.46
N ASN A 606 17.64 18.91 44.34
CA ASN A 606 18.14 20.04 43.55
C ASN A 606 17.27 21.31 43.66
N GLY A 607 16.71 21.58 44.84
CA GLY A 607 15.95 22.81 45.09
C GLY A 607 14.58 22.86 44.43
N GLY A 608 13.99 21.69 44.14
CA GLY A 608 12.63 21.54 43.60
C GLY A 608 12.58 21.37 42.07
N LEU A 609 13.71 21.45 41.36
CA LEU A 609 13.76 21.29 39.91
C LEU A 609 14.71 20.16 39.52
N PHE A 610 14.25 19.27 38.65
CA PHE A 610 15.05 18.17 38.12
C PHE A 610 16.22 18.71 37.29
N VAL A 611 17.37 18.04 37.42
CA VAL A 611 18.56 18.28 36.59
C VAL A 611 18.97 16.95 35.97
N ASP A 612 19.01 16.91 34.65
CA ASP A 612 19.40 15.72 33.91
C ASP A 612 20.90 15.45 34.11
N PRO A 613 21.30 14.31 34.71
CA PRO A 613 22.71 14.01 34.94
C PRO A 613 23.46 13.63 33.66
N ASP A 614 22.73 13.21 32.62
CA ASP A 614 23.27 12.54 31.45
C ASP A 614 23.19 13.41 30.18
N PHE A 615 22.27 14.40 30.12
CA PHE A 615 22.04 15.16 28.90
C PHE A 615 21.40 16.56 29.11
N PRO A 616 22.19 17.64 29.25
CA PRO A 616 23.65 17.74 29.32
C PRO A 616 24.21 17.68 30.76
N LYS A 617 25.44 17.19 30.89
CA LYS A 617 26.18 17.16 32.17
C LYS A 617 26.70 18.58 32.50
N ALA A 618 26.28 19.16 33.63
CA ALA A 618 26.68 20.48 34.16
C ALA A 618 26.21 21.72 33.36
N PRO A 619 24.93 22.13 33.46
CA PRO A 619 24.31 23.04 32.50
C PRO A 619 24.39 24.54 32.88
N GLY A 620 25.39 24.96 33.67
CA GLY A 620 25.47 26.31 34.23
C GLY A 620 25.74 27.42 33.20
N SER A 621 26.92 27.42 32.60
CA SER A 621 27.27 28.29 31.47
C SER A 621 28.12 27.47 30.51
N ALA A 622 27.71 27.30 29.27
CA ALA A 622 28.52 26.63 28.25
C ALA A 622 29.61 27.56 27.66
N ALA A 623 29.86 28.70 28.31
CA ALA A 623 30.92 29.64 27.97
C ALA A 623 32.29 29.09 28.38
N GLY A 624 32.75 28.02 27.72
CA GLY A 624 34.13 27.54 27.86
C GLY A 624 34.38 26.04 27.67
N GLU A 625 33.38 25.19 27.44
CA GLU A 625 33.54 23.71 27.49
C GLU A 625 33.00 22.97 26.28
N ASP A 626 33.60 21.79 26.06
CA ASP A 626 33.15 20.72 25.17
C ASP A 626 31.67 20.37 25.45
N GLN A 627 30.80 20.45 24.44
CA GLN A 627 29.34 20.21 24.53
C GLN A 627 28.97 18.88 23.85
N PRO A 628 29.26 17.71 24.44
CA PRO A 628 28.99 16.40 23.82
C PRO A 628 27.50 16.13 23.59
N ALA A 629 26.62 16.76 24.37
CA ALA A 629 25.17 16.67 24.17
C ALA A 629 24.70 17.43 22.91
N VAL A 630 25.50 18.40 22.43
CA VAL A 630 25.18 19.20 21.24
C VAL A 630 25.95 18.69 20.03
N TYR A 631 27.26 18.45 20.19
CA TYR A 631 28.19 18.10 19.13
C TYR A 631 28.85 16.75 19.42
N ASN A 632 29.00 15.90 18.42
CA ASN A 632 29.55 14.55 18.57
C ASN A 632 30.99 14.54 19.09
N GLN A 633 31.78 15.54 18.72
CA GLN A 633 33.15 15.75 19.21
C GLN A 633 33.22 16.87 20.27
N GLY A 634 32.07 17.26 20.81
CA GLY A 634 31.87 18.33 21.77
C GLY A 634 32.23 19.75 21.30
N LYS A 635 32.68 19.93 20.06
CA LYS A 635 32.97 21.26 19.47
C LYS A 635 32.03 21.58 18.30
N PRO A 636 31.66 22.87 18.13
CA PRO A 636 30.81 23.28 17.03
C PRO A 636 31.46 23.03 15.67
N VAL A 637 30.71 22.42 14.76
CA VAL A 637 31.07 22.23 13.36
C VAL A 637 30.58 23.39 12.49
N ALA A 638 31.22 23.61 11.33
CA ALA A 638 30.91 24.73 10.45
C ALA A 638 29.43 24.73 10.02
N GLY A 639 28.73 25.84 10.27
CA GLY A 639 27.32 26.02 9.93
C GLY A 639 26.34 25.78 11.08
N MET A 640 26.72 25.03 12.13
CA MET A 640 25.87 24.79 13.31
C MET A 640 25.89 25.99 14.28
N PRO A 641 24.82 26.21 15.08
CA PRO A 641 24.78 27.27 16.07
C PRO A 641 25.77 26.99 17.20
N VAL A 642 26.42 28.03 17.73
CA VAL A 642 27.30 27.93 18.89
C VAL A 642 26.46 28.04 20.17
N VAL A 643 26.35 26.93 20.91
CA VAL A 643 25.63 26.88 22.18
C VAL A 643 26.56 27.36 23.29
N THR A 644 26.16 28.44 23.98
CA THR A 644 26.97 29.07 25.04
C THR A 644 26.30 29.00 26.41
N GLN A 645 25.03 28.60 26.47
CA GLN A 645 24.30 28.45 27.73
C GLN A 645 23.13 27.49 27.57
N TRP A 646 22.68 26.91 28.68
CA TRP A 646 21.48 26.08 28.74
C TRP A 646 20.50 26.75 29.70
N ARG A 647 19.36 27.18 29.18
CA ARG A 647 18.38 27.96 29.94
C ARG A 647 17.08 27.19 30.13
N ARG A 648 16.36 27.46 31.20
CA ARG A 648 14.98 26.99 31.39
C ARG A 648 13.99 27.99 30.77
N PRO A 649 12.78 27.55 30.37
CA PRO A 649 11.75 28.45 29.86
C PRO A 649 11.46 29.66 30.75
N ARG A 650 11.41 29.44 32.07
CA ARG A 650 11.20 30.51 33.08
C ARG A 650 12.32 31.56 33.15
N GLU A 651 13.48 31.27 32.58
CA GLU A 651 14.61 32.19 32.61
C GLU A 651 14.59 33.19 31.44
N TRP A 652 13.80 32.95 30.38
CA TRP A 652 13.67 33.88 29.23
C TRP A 652 12.25 34.40 28.98
N THR A 653 11.22 33.81 29.60
CA THR A 653 9.84 34.31 29.53
C THR A 653 9.17 34.23 30.90
N ASP A 654 8.34 35.22 31.22
CA ASP A 654 7.58 35.28 32.47
C ASP A 654 6.36 34.35 32.46
N THR A 655 5.94 33.86 31.29
CA THR A 655 4.71 33.06 31.12
C THR A 655 4.94 31.79 30.29
N PRO A 656 5.90 30.92 30.65
CA PRO A 656 6.19 29.73 29.85
C PRO A 656 5.02 28.75 29.90
N LYS A 657 4.63 28.27 28.72
CA LYS A 657 3.61 27.24 28.54
C LYS A 657 4.17 26.14 27.67
N LEU A 658 3.88 24.88 28.01
CA LEU A 658 4.29 23.77 27.15
C LEU A 658 3.53 23.83 25.82
N PHE A 659 2.20 23.95 25.90
CA PHE A 659 1.30 24.14 24.76
C PHE A 659 0.51 25.45 24.91
N LYS A 660 0.14 26.09 23.79
CA LYS A 660 -0.57 27.38 23.80
C LYS A 660 -2.04 27.21 24.18
N ASN A 661 -2.75 26.34 23.43
CA ASN A 661 -4.18 26.04 23.52
C ASN A 661 -4.43 24.56 23.17
N ASP A 662 -5.57 23.98 23.55
CA ASP A 662 -5.90 22.55 23.36
C ASP A 662 -5.99 22.08 21.89
N TRP A 663 -6.19 23.00 20.95
CA TRP A 663 -6.51 22.69 19.53
C TRP A 663 -5.55 23.31 18.51
N GLU A 664 -4.64 24.19 18.93
CA GLU A 664 -3.70 24.89 18.05
C GLU A 664 -2.26 24.42 18.27
N VAL A 665 -1.66 23.86 17.22
CA VAL A 665 -0.21 23.68 17.18
C VAL A 665 0.41 24.71 16.25
N GLU A 666 1.12 25.66 16.86
CA GLU A 666 1.83 26.71 16.14
C GLU A 666 2.92 26.18 15.22
N ASN A 667 3.31 27.00 14.25
CA ASN A 667 4.43 26.71 13.37
C ASN A 667 5.74 26.52 14.18
N VAL A 668 6.55 25.58 13.73
CA VAL A 668 7.90 25.31 14.27
C VAL A 668 8.94 25.99 13.38
N ILE A 669 9.88 26.69 14.00
CA ILE A 669 11.04 27.29 13.36
C ILE A 669 12.20 26.30 13.50
N GLN A 670 12.83 25.93 12.39
CA GLN A 670 14.03 25.10 12.38
C GLN A 670 15.29 25.92 12.79
N GLY A 671 16.17 25.30 13.57
CA GLY A 671 17.49 25.84 13.88
C GLY A 671 18.46 25.85 12.67
N PRO A 672 19.34 26.86 12.54
CA PRO A 672 20.28 26.90 11.43
C PRO A 672 21.31 25.77 11.50
N GLY A 673 21.73 25.25 10.35
CA GLY A 673 22.90 24.38 10.24
C GLY A 673 22.75 22.91 10.61
N ILE A 674 21.59 22.48 11.11
CA ILE A 674 21.30 21.08 11.44
C ILE A 674 20.41 20.44 10.37
N ASP A 675 20.81 19.30 9.80
CA ASP A 675 19.98 18.55 8.85
C ASP A 675 19.02 17.55 9.53
N ASN A 676 18.20 18.05 10.46
CA ASN A 676 17.14 17.29 11.13
C ASN A 676 15.72 17.63 10.61
N ARG A 677 15.62 18.20 9.39
CA ARG A 677 14.33 18.54 8.75
C ARG A 677 13.37 17.37 8.67
N TRP A 678 13.91 16.17 8.53
CA TRP A 678 13.13 14.94 8.51
C TRP A 678 12.31 14.77 9.79
N LEU A 679 12.94 15.02 10.95
CA LEU A 679 12.32 14.94 12.27
C LEU A 679 11.32 16.09 12.47
N LEU A 680 11.70 17.33 12.14
CA LEU A 680 10.77 18.46 12.29
C LEU A 680 9.56 18.35 11.36
N SER A 681 9.73 17.76 10.17
CA SER A 681 8.60 17.46 9.28
C SER A 681 7.69 16.38 9.89
N ALA A 682 8.27 15.33 10.51
CA ALA A 682 7.52 14.32 11.23
C ALA A 682 6.74 14.91 12.41
N ILE A 683 7.41 15.73 13.23
CA ILE A 683 6.81 16.46 14.35
C ILE A 683 5.66 17.34 13.88
N ASN A 684 5.81 18.07 12.77
CA ASN A 684 4.76 18.92 12.20
C ASN A 684 3.54 18.13 11.69
N ILE A 685 3.74 16.89 11.24
CA ILE A 685 2.65 16.01 10.80
C ILE A 685 1.91 15.49 12.03
N VAL A 686 2.65 14.96 13.02
CA VAL A 686 2.09 14.46 14.28
C VAL A 686 1.36 15.56 15.02
N SER A 687 1.88 16.79 14.99
CA SER A 687 1.26 17.95 15.62
C SER A 687 -0.02 18.42 14.95
N GLY A 688 -0.36 17.92 13.74
CA GLY A 688 -1.69 18.08 13.17
C GLY A 688 -2.79 17.39 13.98
N ASN A 689 -2.44 16.54 14.95
CA ASN A 689 -3.36 15.85 15.86
C ASN A 689 -2.87 15.96 17.31
N ARG A 690 -3.61 16.70 18.15
CA ARG A 690 -3.27 16.95 19.57
C ARG A 690 -3.13 15.65 20.37
N GLU A 691 -4.01 14.67 20.16
CA GLU A 691 -3.95 13.40 20.90
C GLU A 691 -2.63 12.66 20.63
N GLN A 692 -2.07 12.80 19.43
CA GLN A 692 -0.81 12.17 19.08
C GLN A 692 0.37 12.81 19.81
N LEU A 693 0.34 14.14 19.97
CA LEU A 693 1.31 14.83 20.80
C LEU A 693 1.18 14.42 22.27
N ASP A 694 -0.04 14.34 22.81
CA ASP A 694 -0.24 13.92 24.20
C ASP A 694 0.26 12.51 24.48
N ARG A 695 0.08 11.61 23.51
CA ARG A 695 0.61 10.25 23.61
C ARG A 695 2.13 10.22 23.71
N PHE A 696 2.85 11.11 23.02
CA PHE A 696 4.32 11.21 23.17
C PHE A 696 4.74 11.55 24.62
N PHE A 697 3.95 12.36 25.32
CA PHE A 697 4.18 12.82 26.70
C PHE A 697 3.49 11.97 27.78
N PHE A 698 2.98 10.77 27.46
CA PHE A 698 2.18 9.94 28.39
C PHE A 698 0.88 10.59 28.91
N GLY A 699 0.38 11.65 28.27
CA GLY A 699 -0.87 12.35 28.61
C GLY A 699 -0.70 13.52 29.57
N GLU A 700 -1.70 14.43 29.59
CA GLU A 700 -1.62 15.69 30.35
C GLU A 700 -1.51 15.53 31.87
N SER A 701 -2.05 14.45 32.44
CA SER A 701 -2.00 14.17 33.89
C SER A 701 -0.61 13.74 34.39
N GLU A 702 0.29 13.38 33.48
CA GLU A 702 1.65 12.89 33.78
C GLU A 702 2.72 13.96 33.45
N LEU A 703 2.30 15.20 33.18
CA LEU A 703 3.21 16.32 32.91
C LEU A 703 3.79 16.88 34.22
N HIS A 704 5.09 16.76 34.40
CA HIS A 704 5.85 17.28 35.56
C HIS A 704 6.60 18.58 35.25
N ALA A 705 6.01 19.44 34.41
CA ALA A 705 6.61 20.69 33.97
C ALA A 705 6.88 21.67 35.12
N ASP A 706 6.13 21.58 36.22
CA ASP A 706 6.35 22.36 37.45
C ASP A 706 7.65 21.99 38.17
N LYS A 707 8.07 20.72 38.04
CA LYS A 707 9.32 20.16 38.56
C LYS A 707 10.46 20.18 37.52
N GLY A 708 10.20 20.70 36.31
CA GLY A 708 11.21 20.93 35.27
C GLY A 708 11.71 19.67 34.56
N PHE A 709 10.90 18.61 34.46
CA PHE A 709 11.24 17.40 33.69
C PHE A 709 10.08 16.86 32.87
N PHE A 710 10.43 16.04 31.87
CA PHE A 710 9.51 15.36 30.99
C PHE A 710 9.95 13.91 30.82
N VAL A 711 9.00 12.99 30.96
CA VAL A 711 9.18 11.60 30.56
C VAL A 711 8.38 11.41 29.28
N CYS A 712 9.07 11.01 28.22
CA CYS A 712 8.48 10.85 26.90
C CYS A 712 8.76 9.44 26.38
N LYS A 713 7.99 9.00 25.40
CA LYS A 713 8.24 7.73 24.71
C LYS A 713 8.53 7.93 23.23
N ILE A 714 9.46 7.12 22.72
CA ILE A 714 9.71 6.98 21.29
C ILE A 714 9.65 5.50 20.92
N TYR A 715 9.32 5.20 19.69
CA TYR A 715 9.30 3.83 19.19
C TYR A 715 10.56 3.49 18.43
N ARG A 716 11.05 2.28 18.63
CA ARG A 716 12.11 1.67 17.84
C ARG A 716 11.86 0.17 17.77
N ASP A 717 11.69 -0.31 16.55
CA ASP A 717 11.73 -1.73 16.22
C ASP A 717 13.12 -2.27 16.64
N ASP A 718 13.17 -2.94 17.78
CA ASP A 718 14.36 -3.61 18.30
C ASP A 718 14.12 -5.12 18.22
N PRO A 719 14.71 -5.81 17.23
CA PRO A 719 14.48 -7.24 17.03
C PRO A 719 15.02 -8.12 18.19
N LEU A 720 15.70 -7.53 19.18
CA LEU A 720 16.21 -8.20 20.38
C LEU A 720 15.39 -7.88 21.64
N SER A 721 14.44 -6.94 21.57
CA SER A 721 13.58 -6.54 22.68
C SER A 721 12.16 -7.04 22.44
N ASP A 722 11.48 -7.48 23.51
CA ASP A 722 10.04 -7.72 23.41
C ASP A 722 9.22 -6.41 23.41
N ASP A 723 9.88 -5.28 23.71
CA ASP A 723 9.31 -3.94 23.83
C ASP A 723 10.01 -2.93 22.91
N ASP A 724 9.27 -2.42 21.94
CA ASP A 724 9.75 -1.45 20.95
C ASP A 724 9.65 0.01 21.42
N TRP A 725 8.93 0.28 22.53
CA TRP A 725 8.80 1.62 23.08
C TRP A 725 9.92 1.95 24.08
N GLN A 726 10.74 2.92 23.75
CA GLN A 726 11.80 3.45 24.60
C GLN A 726 11.27 4.64 25.42
N VAL A 727 11.50 4.60 26.74
CA VAL A 727 11.08 5.65 27.68
C VAL A 727 12.27 6.53 28.02
N ILE A 728 12.16 7.83 27.76
CA ILE A 728 13.26 8.79 27.85
C ILE A 728 12.87 9.92 28.81
N LEU A 729 13.74 10.16 29.79
CA LEU A 729 13.64 11.27 30.73
C LEU A 729 14.55 12.42 30.28
N VAL A 730 14.03 13.64 30.21
CA VAL A 730 14.80 14.87 29.95
C VAL A 730 14.41 15.97 30.94
N ASP A 731 15.34 16.88 31.27
CA ASP A 731 14.99 18.14 31.92
C ASP A 731 14.52 19.21 30.92
N ASP A 732 13.96 20.30 31.42
CA ASP A 732 13.44 21.43 30.61
C ASP A 732 14.53 22.42 30.14
N ARG A 733 15.83 22.15 30.37
CA ARG A 733 16.90 23.05 29.92
C ARG A 733 17.10 22.96 28.42
N ILE A 734 17.06 24.09 27.73
CA ILE A 734 17.18 24.19 26.27
C ILE A 734 18.53 24.82 25.91
N PRO A 735 19.24 24.30 24.89
CA PRO A 735 20.49 24.89 24.43
C PRO A 735 20.23 26.25 23.78
N CYS A 736 20.97 27.26 24.21
CA CYS A 736 20.82 28.63 23.74
C CYS A 736 22.14 29.23 23.25
N THR A 737 22.03 30.12 22.28
CA THR A 737 23.10 30.96 21.77
C THR A 737 23.44 32.10 22.75
N ALA A 738 24.50 32.85 22.47
CA ALA A 738 24.97 33.95 23.34
C ALA A 738 23.93 35.07 23.55
N ASP A 739 23.06 35.29 22.57
CA ASP A 739 21.92 36.23 22.67
C ASP A 739 20.73 35.67 23.47
N GLY A 740 20.85 34.46 24.00
CA GLY A 740 19.88 33.85 24.90
C GLY A 740 18.68 33.21 24.20
N LYS A 741 18.72 33.05 22.88
CA LYS A 741 17.68 32.39 22.08
C LYS A 741 17.92 30.88 21.96
N PRO A 742 16.87 30.05 21.80
CA PRO A 742 17.03 28.63 21.49
C PRO A 742 17.88 28.44 20.23
N ALA A 743 18.86 27.55 20.32
CA ALA A 743 19.83 27.28 19.25
C ALA A 743 19.24 26.46 18.09
N PHE A 744 18.29 25.58 18.39
CA PHE A 744 17.70 24.62 17.44
C PHE A 744 16.23 24.92 17.14
N ALA A 745 15.37 23.89 17.11
CA ALA A 745 13.96 24.10 16.85
C ALA A 745 13.31 24.95 17.95
N ARG A 746 12.37 25.81 17.57
CA ARG A 746 11.59 26.64 18.50
C ARG A 746 10.21 26.94 17.96
N ASN A 747 9.26 27.21 18.85
CA ASN A 747 7.96 27.71 18.47
C ASN A 747 8.03 29.18 18.01
N VAL A 748 7.01 29.62 17.28
CA VAL A 748 6.86 31.03 16.89
C VAL A 748 6.62 31.91 18.11
N ASP A 749 5.70 31.51 19.01
CA ASP A 749 5.53 32.17 20.30
C ASP A 749 6.70 31.82 21.23
N PRO A 750 7.49 32.81 21.69
CA PRO A 750 8.61 32.58 22.61
C PRO A 750 8.21 32.02 23.98
N SER A 751 6.93 32.08 24.33
CA SER A 751 6.39 31.49 25.56
C SER A 751 6.13 29.99 25.45
N VAL A 752 6.10 29.43 24.23
CA VAL A 752 5.78 28.03 23.94
C VAL A 752 7.05 27.24 23.66
N TYR A 753 7.16 26.01 24.18
CA TYR A 753 8.41 25.23 24.09
C TYR A 753 8.29 23.72 23.88
N TRP A 754 7.10 23.17 23.57
CA TRP A 754 6.91 21.72 23.38
C TRP A 754 7.86 21.11 22.32
N VAL A 755 8.10 21.81 21.21
CA VAL A 755 8.94 21.27 20.13
C VAL A 755 10.41 21.15 20.55
N MET A 756 10.85 22.05 21.44
CA MET A 756 12.21 22.03 21.98
C MET A 756 12.44 20.79 22.84
N ILE A 757 11.41 20.39 23.61
CA ILE A 757 11.45 19.17 24.43
C ILE A 757 11.45 17.93 23.54
N MET A 758 10.57 17.87 22.53
CA MET A 758 10.54 16.73 21.60
C MET A 758 11.88 16.56 20.88
N GLU A 759 12.42 17.66 20.32
CA GLU A 759 13.73 17.63 19.66
C GLU A 759 14.85 17.19 20.61
N LYS A 760 14.81 17.65 21.87
CA LYS A 760 15.79 17.24 22.90
C LYS A 760 15.70 15.76 23.26
N VAL A 761 14.49 15.19 23.36
CA VAL A 761 14.29 13.76 23.63
C VAL A 761 14.96 12.92 22.55
N LEU A 762 14.75 13.28 21.28
CA LEU A 762 15.36 12.58 20.15
C LEU A 762 16.87 12.83 20.08
N ALA A 763 17.35 14.00 20.46
CA ALA A 763 18.79 14.29 20.56
C ALA A 763 19.46 13.43 21.64
N LYS A 764 18.82 13.32 22.81
CA LYS A 764 19.30 12.47 23.91
C LYS A 764 19.37 11.01 23.47
N TYR A 765 18.34 10.53 22.79
CA TYR A 765 18.32 9.17 22.25
C TYR A 765 19.41 8.93 21.22
N SER A 766 19.60 9.88 20.31
CA SER A 766 20.59 9.80 19.24
C SER A 766 22.02 10.02 19.74
N GLY A 767 22.18 10.47 21.00
CA GLY A 767 23.46 10.72 21.66
C GLY A 767 23.94 12.17 21.62
N SER A 768 23.48 12.98 20.65
CA SER A 768 23.71 14.43 20.58
C SER A 768 22.71 15.10 19.63
N TYR A 769 22.62 16.43 19.66
CA TYR A 769 21.86 17.16 18.63
C TYR A 769 22.45 16.93 17.22
N GLU A 770 23.77 16.92 17.07
CA GLU A 770 24.46 16.67 15.80
C GLU A 770 24.19 15.26 15.24
N ALA A 771 23.99 14.26 16.11
CA ALA A 771 23.72 12.88 15.71
C ALA A 771 22.35 12.67 15.05
N MET A 772 21.42 13.63 15.16
CA MET A 772 20.10 13.55 14.53
C MET A 772 20.12 13.84 13.02
N GLN A 773 21.28 14.14 12.42
CA GLN A 773 21.36 14.51 11.01
C GLN A 773 21.14 13.31 10.07
N GLY A 774 20.59 13.58 8.87
CA GLY A 774 20.55 12.60 7.77
C GLY A 774 19.46 11.52 7.85
N GLY A 775 18.37 11.74 8.59
CA GLY A 775 17.24 10.81 8.67
C GLY A 775 16.15 11.02 7.59
N THR A 776 15.08 10.22 7.68
CA THR A 776 13.92 10.26 6.77
C THR A 776 12.65 10.61 7.54
N VAL A 777 11.70 11.30 6.89
CA VAL A 777 10.43 11.69 7.55
C VAL A 777 9.69 10.44 8.05
N LYS A 778 9.75 9.33 7.29
CA LYS A 778 9.25 8.01 7.68
C LYS A 778 9.81 7.58 9.05
N ARG A 779 11.13 7.56 9.20
CA ARG A 779 11.79 7.23 10.47
C ARG A 779 11.31 8.11 11.62
N GLY A 780 11.18 9.42 11.39
CA GLY A 780 10.71 10.33 12.44
C GLY A 780 9.26 10.07 12.85
N LEU A 781 8.43 9.64 11.92
CA LEU A 781 7.05 9.30 12.19
C LEU A 781 6.92 7.96 12.90
N GLU A 782 7.68 6.95 12.48
CA GLU A 782 7.80 5.68 13.20
C GLU A 782 8.24 5.94 14.64
N GLU A 783 9.32 6.70 14.85
CA GLU A 783 9.85 7.04 16.17
C GLU A 783 8.84 7.79 17.06
N LEU A 784 7.95 8.60 16.49
CA LEU A 784 6.95 9.36 17.25
C LEU A 784 5.63 8.62 17.45
N THR A 785 5.25 7.72 16.54
CA THR A 785 3.91 7.13 16.49
C THR A 785 3.88 5.62 16.79
N GLY A 786 5.02 4.96 16.69
CA GLY A 786 5.19 3.53 16.93
C GLY A 786 4.24 2.62 16.17
N ARG A 787 3.85 3.04 14.98
CA ARG A 787 3.22 2.13 14.03
C ARG A 787 4.31 1.25 13.44
N ASP A 788 4.15 -0.06 13.58
CA ASP A 788 4.81 -0.98 12.68
C ASP A 788 4.36 -0.63 11.25
N THR A 789 5.31 -0.44 10.36
CA THR A 789 5.04 -0.41 8.91
C THR A 789 4.66 -1.80 8.37
N CYS A 790 4.28 -2.73 9.25
CA CYS A 790 3.99 -4.13 8.98
C CYS A 790 2.70 -4.55 9.72
N PRO A 791 1.70 -5.16 9.05
CA PRO A 791 0.78 -6.05 9.73
C PRO A 791 1.58 -7.30 10.15
N ASP A 792 1.93 -7.40 11.43
CA ASP A 792 2.72 -8.50 11.99
C ASP A 792 2.17 -9.89 11.60
N THR A 793 3.02 -10.70 10.96
CA THR A 793 2.95 -12.17 10.98
C THR A 793 4.34 -12.81 11.04
N ARG A 794 5.28 -12.26 11.83
CA ARG A 794 6.42 -13.07 12.25
C ARG A 794 6.03 -13.85 13.52
N PRO A 795 5.96 -15.19 13.51
CA PRO A 795 5.97 -15.92 14.77
C PRO A 795 7.29 -15.62 15.47
N ARG A 796 7.25 -14.88 16.59
CA ARG A 796 8.40 -14.69 17.48
C ARG A 796 8.89 -16.07 17.89
N HIS A 797 9.96 -16.53 17.25
CA HIS A 797 10.63 -17.77 17.60
C HIS A 797 11.20 -17.61 19.01
N THR A 798 10.52 -18.16 20.00
CA THR A 798 11.16 -18.58 21.23
C THR A 798 12.17 -19.67 20.85
N ARG A 799 13.46 -19.38 20.96
CA ARG A 799 14.47 -20.44 21.08
C ARG A 799 14.64 -20.78 22.57
N PRO A 800 14.90 -22.05 22.91
CA PRO A 800 15.02 -22.51 24.29
C PRO A 800 16.20 -21.89 25.04
#